data_AF-A0A151Z5K6-F1
#
_entry.id   AF-A0A151Z5K6-F1
#
_cell.length_a   1.000
_cell.length_b   1.000
_cell.length_c   1.000
_cell.angle_alpha   90.00
_cell.angle_beta   90.00
_cell.angle_gamma   90.00
#
_symmetry.space_group_name_H-M   'P 1'
#
loop_
_entity.id
_entity.type
_entity.pdbx_description
1 polymer ?
#
loop_
_entity_poly.entity_id
_entity_poly.type
_entity_poly.pdbx_seq_one_letter_code
_entity_poly.pdbx_strand_id
1 'polypeptide(L)'
;AKGLDGYWFNGKRNNLEAILDGFGVSPSSSLRIHDKFNPQLTTTTTTRSIVKTGKPSFSTNGAIRIEERNTKYYYLERNNNSILQDKVMNGDFILFHGTRSSGKTTKIFTTMDHLSKIGFFPIYMSLEDGFSFKSIEEFWGRFLMVINYEIGNKIHFTNAFTIFDKPNELSQQIFKNRDVVLFIDEFDRLLDAPPEVISSILGIFRNWKQNNTKKFIKSLVAIGSFNILKIDSHLYSPFNVVEQVAAQDFTQQDVTEFFNIYQRIKSCTVDSKVVDCIFTLTNGHPGLVNVCGRIIDKDIKLTLISMDDWNKFASSKLLYGLFGYSTVSRMMSSIETQTDLCKQTLIHYVKIFPQFLVLNGYELTKETIYLISMGFLRYTSEPVSGSFKVASCSLKSLLIKYCILNKLHTIHRRQPPPEAFPINNSNIDIFTIVKTLTPTFHYSPANLTTKCYKGFGNGPKRDSLVPAEAFYHFELVATIKNWEPNVKINPNVRSGLNTKDRADIVLEFNEKKFVLEIVAHTTLKDVENHIKRGTRYKTSIDATEVWIVHYTAGKQTKQSKYPSSIPGVGVIHIWHNSKFNDFDFVCYQPLSDKDQIMTVGSDEEEYEEDTFEEEMNEDEEEEIDEDEEEEEEEEEEEEEEESDEY
;
A
#
# COMPACT_ATOMS: atom_id res chain seq x y z
N ALA A 1 -7.59 -56.64 -45.04
CA ALA A 1 -7.34 -55.76 -46.21
C ALA A 1 -8.55 -54.85 -46.41
N LYS A 2 -8.30 -53.53 -46.52
CA LYS A 2 -9.25 -52.39 -46.54
C LYS A 2 -9.97 -52.19 -45.20
N GLY A 3 -9.78 -51.15 -44.39
CA GLY A 3 -9.21 -49.82 -44.58
C GLY A 3 -10.14 -48.87 -43.82
N LEU A 4 -9.78 -48.48 -42.60
CA LEU A 4 -10.38 -47.36 -41.87
C LEU A 4 -9.23 -46.47 -41.36
N ASP A 5 -8.36 -46.09 -42.29
CA ASP A 5 -7.70 -44.80 -42.22
C ASP A 5 -8.77 -43.74 -42.53
N GLY A 6 -8.98 -42.78 -41.63
CA GLY A 6 -9.69 -41.54 -41.98
C GLY A 6 -10.94 -41.12 -41.19
N TYR A 7 -11.16 -41.57 -39.96
CA TYR A 7 -12.13 -40.90 -39.07
C TYR A 7 -11.44 -40.23 -37.89
N TRP A 8 -11.12 -38.95 -38.06
CA TRP A 8 -10.89 -38.04 -36.94
C TRP A 8 -12.25 -37.81 -36.25
N PHE A 9 -12.41 -38.25 -34.99
CA PHE A 9 -13.52 -37.81 -34.16
C PHE A 9 -13.28 -36.36 -33.74
N ASN A 10 -13.63 -35.46 -34.64
CA ASN A 10 -13.73 -34.03 -34.37
C ASN A 10 -15.20 -33.74 -34.04
N GLY A 11 -15.50 -33.35 -32.79
CA GLY A 11 -16.82 -32.82 -32.44
C GLY A 11 -17.29 -33.14 -31.03
N LYS A 12 -17.29 -32.11 -30.18
CA LYS A 12 -18.16 -31.88 -29.01
C LYS A 12 -18.39 -33.07 -28.06
N ARG A 13 -17.91 -32.92 -26.82
CA ARG A 13 -18.46 -33.63 -25.64
C ARG A 13 -19.98 -33.65 -25.75
N ASN A 14 -20.59 -34.83 -25.78
CA ASN A 14 -21.96 -35.17 -25.30
C ASN A 14 -22.71 -36.27 -26.09
N ASN A 15 -22.10 -37.08 -26.97
CA ASN A 15 -22.92 -38.05 -27.73
C ASN A 15 -22.40 -39.50 -27.87
N LEU A 16 -21.35 -39.91 -27.15
CA LEU A 16 -20.81 -41.27 -27.27
C LEU A 16 -21.79 -42.32 -26.69
N GLU A 17 -22.43 -42.02 -25.56
CA GLU A 17 -23.38 -42.94 -24.91
C GLU A 17 -24.64 -43.17 -25.75
N ALA A 18 -25.16 -42.13 -26.41
CA ALA A 18 -26.32 -42.26 -27.29
C ALA A 18 -26.01 -43.03 -28.59
N ILE A 19 -24.79 -42.91 -29.11
CA ILE A 19 -24.34 -43.69 -30.27
C ILE A 19 -24.25 -45.18 -29.89
N LEU A 20 -23.71 -45.50 -28.71
CA LEU A 20 -23.56 -46.88 -28.24
C LEU A 20 -24.91 -47.54 -27.88
N ASP A 21 -25.87 -46.76 -27.38
CA ASP A 21 -27.25 -47.21 -27.15
C ASP A 21 -27.95 -47.60 -28.47
N GLY A 22 -27.70 -46.84 -29.56
CA GLY A 22 -28.19 -47.17 -30.90
C GLY A 22 -27.65 -48.49 -31.48
N PHE A 23 -26.55 -49.02 -30.94
CA PHE A 23 -26.00 -50.35 -31.27
C PHE A 23 -26.36 -51.43 -30.24
N GLY A 24 -27.26 -51.13 -29.30
CA GLY A 24 -27.75 -52.08 -28.28
C GLY A 24 -26.79 -52.33 -27.12
N VAL A 25 -25.83 -51.43 -26.88
CA VAL A 25 -24.87 -51.54 -25.78
C VAL A 25 -25.47 -50.96 -24.51
N SER A 26 -25.48 -51.74 -23.43
CA SER A 26 -26.04 -51.29 -22.15
C SER A 26 -25.31 -50.05 -21.59
N PRO A 27 -25.99 -49.15 -20.88
CA PRO A 27 -25.38 -47.94 -20.31
C PRO A 27 -24.16 -48.24 -19.43
N SER A 28 -24.21 -49.33 -18.66
CA SER A 28 -23.11 -49.82 -17.83
C SER A 28 -21.87 -50.26 -18.63
N SER A 29 -22.07 -50.79 -19.83
CA SER A 29 -20.99 -51.20 -20.72
C SER A 29 -20.42 -50.00 -21.49
N SER A 30 -21.28 -49.05 -21.86
CA SER A 30 -20.89 -47.77 -22.46
C SER A 30 -19.98 -46.95 -21.54
N LEU A 31 -20.31 -46.87 -20.26
CA LEU A 31 -19.47 -46.24 -19.23
C LEU A 31 -18.11 -46.91 -19.08
N ARG A 32 -18.06 -48.26 -19.05
CA ARG A 32 -16.79 -49.00 -18.98
C ARG A 32 -15.91 -48.80 -20.21
N ILE A 33 -16.50 -48.70 -21.40
CA ILE A 33 -15.77 -48.40 -22.64
C ILE A 33 -15.24 -46.98 -22.58
N HIS A 34 -16.06 -46.01 -22.15
CA HIS A 34 -15.66 -44.62 -21.97
C HIS A 34 -14.48 -44.47 -20.99
N ASP A 35 -14.52 -45.16 -19.84
CA ASP A 35 -13.46 -45.16 -18.83
C ASP A 35 -12.17 -45.85 -19.32
N LYS A 36 -12.29 -46.87 -20.17
CA LYS A 36 -11.13 -47.61 -20.71
C LYS A 36 -10.31 -46.80 -21.71
N PHE A 37 -10.93 -45.86 -22.44
CA PHE A 37 -10.26 -45.00 -23.41
C PHE A 37 -9.89 -43.62 -22.87
N ASN A 38 -10.15 -43.33 -21.59
CA ASN A 38 -9.77 -42.07 -20.95
C ASN A 38 -9.37 -42.27 -19.47
N PRO A 39 -8.17 -42.79 -19.18
CA PRO A 39 -7.79 -43.15 -17.82
C PRO A 39 -7.42 -41.91 -16.97
N GLN A 40 -8.27 -41.58 -15.99
CA GLN A 40 -7.89 -40.75 -14.84
C GLN A 40 -7.33 -41.65 -13.72
N LEU A 41 -6.26 -41.18 -13.06
CA LEU A 41 -5.55 -41.86 -11.98
C LEU A 41 -6.49 -42.32 -10.85
N THR A 42 -6.40 -43.61 -10.51
CA THR A 42 -7.05 -44.21 -9.34
C THR A 42 -6.42 -43.72 -8.03
N THR A 43 -7.21 -43.02 -7.21
CA THR A 43 -6.89 -42.68 -5.82
C THR A 43 -7.60 -43.64 -4.87
N THR A 44 -6.86 -44.27 -3.96
CA THR A 44 -7.40 -44.90 -2.75
C THR A 44 -7.62 -43.84 -1.67
N THR A 45 -8.80 -43.92 -1.06
CA THR A 45 -9.49 -42.94 -0.23
C THR A 45 -8.78 -42.60 1.09
N THR A 46 -8.38 -41.33 1.24
CA THR A 46 -8.54 -40.60 2.51
C THR A 46 -9.26 -39.29 2.15
N THR A 47 -10.34 -39.00 2.84
CA THR A 47 -11.34 -37.94 2.59
C THR A 47 -10.71 -36.56 2.32
N ARG A 48 -10.36 -36.28 1.06
CA ARG A 48 -10.19 -34.91 0.56
C ARG A 48 -11.55 -34.46 0.05
N SER A 49 -12.12 -33.46 0.72
CA SER A 49 -13.24 -32.71 0.18
C SER A 49 -12.87 -32.27 -1.24
N ILE A 50 -13.67 -32.70 -2.22
CA ILE A 50 -13.60 -32.14 -3.57
C ILE A 50 -14.05 -30.69 -3.41
N VAL A 51 -13.08 -29.78 -3.33
CA VAL A 51 -13.33 -28.35 -3.39
C VAL A 51 -14.03 -28.11 -4.73
N LYS A 52 -15.32 -27.79 -4.69
CA LYS A 52 -16.02 -27.21 -5.83
C LYS A 52 -15.18 -26.00 -6.28
N THR A 53 -14.47 -26.11 -7.38
CA THR A 53 -13.64 -25.01 -7.91
C THR A 53 -14.59 -23.92 -8.40
N GLY A 54 -14.94 -22.99 -7.52
CA GLY A 54 -15.50 -21.70 -7.92
C GLY A 54 -14.51 -20.94 -8.79
N LYS A 55 -14.98 -19.94 -9.54
CA LYS A 55 -14.09 -19.03 -10.27
C LYS A 55 -13.08 -18.42 -9.27
N PRO A 56 -11.82 -18.18 -9.67
CA PRO A 56 -10.83 -17.56 -8.80
C PRO A 56 -11.31 -16.21 -8.25
N SER A 57 -10.78 -15.85 -7.08
CA SER A 57 -11.08 -14.61 -6.38
C SER A 57 -9.81 -13.90 -5.91
N PHE A 58 -9.91 -12.62 -5.57
CA PHE A 58 -8.79 -11.91 -4.96
C PHE A 58 -8.60 -12.38 -3.51
N SER A 59 -7.36 -12.77 -3.15
CA SER A 59 -7.06 -13.24 -1.81
C SER A 59 -6.86 -12.07 -0.86
N THR A 60 -7.70 -11.98 0.15
CA THR A 60 -7.57 -10.95 1.19
C THR A 60 -7.23 -11.55 2.54
N ASN A 61 -7.13 -12.87 2.70
CA ASN A 61 -6.78 -13.48 3.97
C ASN A 61 -5.99 -14.76 3.72
N GLY A 62 -4.95 -14.97 4.52
CA GLY A 62 -4.11 -16.17 4.45
C GLY A 62 -3.15 -16.19 3.26
N ALA A 63 -2.22 -17.13 3.32
CA ALA A 63 -1.26 -17.38 2.26
C ALA A 63 -1.88 -18.19 1.12
N ILE A 64 -1.48 -17.90 -0.12
CA ILE A 64 -1.95 -18.65 -1.30
C ILE A 64 -1.02 -19.85 -1.50
N ARG A 65 -1.57 -21.07 -1.36
CA ARG A 65 -0.82 -22.31 -1.64
C ARG A 65 -0.68 -22.53 -3.15
N ILE A 66 0.29 -23.35 -3.54
CA ILE A 66 0.63 -23.56 -4.96
C ILE A 66 -0.57 -24.10 -5.74
N GLU A 67 -1.28 -25.07 -5.18
CA GLU A 67 -2.47 -25.68 -5.76
C GLU A 67 -3.67 -24.73 -5.89
N GLU A 68 -3.66 -23.61 -5.17
CA GLU A 68 -4.74 -22.60 -5.17
C GLU A 68 -4.50 -21.49 -6.20
N ARG A 69 -3.30 -21.39 -6.78
CA ARG A 69 -2.90 -20.30 -7.68
C ARG A 69 -3.64 -20.37 -9.00
N ASN A 70 -4.32 -19.28 -9.33
CA ASN A 70 -5.15 -19.09 -10.52
C ASN A 70 -6.28 -20.13 -10.71
N THR A 71 -6.49 -21.01 -9.73
CA THR A 71 -7.60 -21.97 -9.63
C THR A 71 -8.63 -21.53 -8.59
N LYS A 72 -8.17 -20.98 -7.47
CA LYS A 72 -8.98 -20.46 -6.37
C LYS A 72 -8.69 -18.98 -6.08
N TYR A 73 -7.44 -18.57 -6.20
CA TYR A 73 -7.01 -17.18 -6.00
C TYR A 73 -6.20 -16.66 -7.17
N TYR A 74 -6.42 -15.39 -7.57
CA TYR A 74 -5.52 -14.72 -8.52
C TYR A 74 -4.12 -14.65 -7.94
N TYR A 75 -3.13 -14.99 -8.75
CA TYR A 75 -1.74 -15.01 -8.34
C TYR A 75 -0.81 -14.64 -9.50
N LEU A 76 0.05 -13.64 -9.26
CA LEU A 76 1.16 -13.26 -10.12
C LEU A 76 2.45 -13.88 -9.57
N GLU A 77 3.10 -14.70 -10.38
CA GLU A 77 4.46 -15.19 -10.11
C GLU A 77 5.45 -14.08 -10.47
N ARG A 78 6.38 -13.74 -9.57
CA ARG A 78 7.37 -12.68 -9.77
C ARG A 78 8.77 -13.27 -9.84
N ASN A 79 9.61 -12.69 -10.69
CA ASN A 79 11.01 -13.12 -10.86
C ASN A 79 11.93 -12.70 -9.68
N ASN A 80 11.43 -11.92 -8.72
CA ASN A 80 12.18 -11.38 -7.58
C ASN A 80 12.42 -12.40 -6.44
N ASN A 81 12.40 -13.71 -6.73
CA ASN A 81 12.69 -14.75 -5.76
C ASN A 81 14.19 -15.03 -5.59
N SER A 82 15.04 -14.53 -6.50
CA SER A 82 16.48 -14.83 -6.54
C SER A 82 17.18 -14.51 -5.23
N ILE A 83 17.09 -13.29 -4.70
CA ILE A 83 17.85 -12.88 -3.51
C ILE A 83 17.63 -13.81 -2.30
N LEU A 84 16.38 -14.19 -2.02
CA LEU A 84 16.09 -15.08 -0.90
C LEU A 84 16.61 -16.50 -1.18
N GLN A 85 16.46 -16.98 -2.42
CA GLN A 85 16.95 -18.28 -2.83
C GLN A 85 18.49 -18.34 -2.77
N ASP A 86 19.18 -17.33 -3.28
CA ASP A 86 20.63 -17.23 -3.31
C ASP A 86 21.22 -17.28 -1.89
N LYS A 87 20.66 -16.50 -0.95
CA LYS A 87 21.05 -16.54 0.47
C LYS A 87 20.80 -17.91 1.11
N VAL A 88 19.68 -18.56 0.79
CA VAL A 88 19.41 -19.93 1.26
C VAL A 88 20.46 -20.92 0.72
N MET A 89 20.82 -20.81 -0.55
CA MET A 89 21.84 -21.65 -1.20
C MET A 89 23.23 -21.44 -0.58
N ASN A 90 23.55 -20.20 -0.20
CA ASN A 90 24.79 -19.86 0.50
C ASN A 90 24.83 -20.43 1.94
N GLY A 91 23.68 -20.82 2.50
CA GLY A 91 23.56 -21.37 3.85
C GLY A 91 23.34 -20.29 4.91
N ASP A 92 22.85 -19.11 4.50
CA ASP A 92 22.61 -18.01 5.41
C ASP A 92 21.44 -18.29 6.34
N PHE A 93 21.47 -17.67 7.52
CA PHE A 93 20.33 -17.62 8.43
C PHE A 93 19.70 -16.25 8.27
N ILE A 94 18.47 -16.22 7.77
CA ILE A 94 17.88 -15.04 7.12
C ILE A 94 16.71 -14.54 7.94
N LEU A 95 16.64 -13.22 8.15
CA LEU A 95 15.46 -12.54 8.68
C LEU A 95 14.62 -12.01 7.50
N PHE A 96 13.54 -12.73 7.15
CA PHE A 96 12.63 -12.32 6.08
C PHE A 96 11.42 -11.57 6.67
N HIS A 97 11.36 -10.26 6.51
CA HIS A 97 10.35 -9.44 7.18
C HIS A 97 9.45 -8.68 6.21
N GLY A 98 8.35 -8.15 6.73
CA GLY A 98 7.41 -7.34 5.98
C GLY A 98 6.09 -7.18 6.72
N THR A 99 5.27 -6.24 6.28
CA THR A 99 3.98 -5.93 6.91
C THR A 99 3.01 -7.12 6.83
N ARG A 100 1.96 -7.12 7.64
CA ARG A 100 0.87 -8.09 7.51
C ARG A 100 0.29 -8.00 6.11
N SER A 101 0.01 -9.16 5.51
CA SER A 101 -0.57 -9.27 4.17
C SER A 101 0.28 -8.69 3.03
N SER A 102 1.60 -8.58 3.22
CA SER A 102 2.58 -8.29 2.16
C SER A 102 2.90 -9.51 1.28
N GLY A 103 2.32 -10.68 1.57
CA GLY A 103 2.53 -11.90 0.78
C GLY A 103 3.73 -12.75 1.19
N LYS A 104 4.37 -12.47 2.34
CA LYS A 104 5.54 -13.22 2.86
C LYS A 104 5.40 -14.74 2.74
N THR A 105 4.43 -15.32 3.44
CA THR A 105 4.18 -16.77 3.47
C THR A 105 3.86 -17.33 2.08
N THR A 106 3.19 -16.54 1.23
CA THR A 106 2.91 -16.95 -0.17
C THR A 106 4.21 -17.08 -0.98
N LYS A 107 5.15 -16.14 -0.79
CA LYS A 107 6.50 -16.18 -1.42
C LYS A 107 7.31 -17.37 -0.89
N ILE A 108 7.18 -17.69 0.40
CA ILE A 108 7.84 -18.86 1.00
C ILE A 108 7.38 -20.16 0.35
N PHE A 109 6.07 -20.32 0.09
CA PHE A 109 5.61 -21.53 -0.62
C PHE A 109 6.20 -21.67 -2.02
N THR A 110 6.35 -20.58 -2.80
CA THR A 110 7.08 -20.66 -4.07
C THR A 110 8.52 -21.12 -3.85
N THR A 111 9.19 -20.51 -2.87
CA THR A 111 10.60 -20.79 -2.57
C THR A 111 10.80 -22.24 -2.19
N MET A 112 9.94 -22.80 -1.33
CA MET A 112 9.99 -24.20 -0.93
C MET A 112 9.80 -25.16 -2.10
N ASP A 113 8.87 -24.89 -3.02
CA ASP A 113 8.67 -25.73 -4.20
C ASP A 113 9.86 -25.71 -5.15
N HIS A 114 10.46 -24.53 -5.36
CA HIS A 114 11.71 -24.42 -6.12
C HIS A 114 12.84 -25.21 -5.46
N LEU A 115 13.07 -24.99 -4.16
CA LEU A 115 14.11 -25.68 -3.39
C LEU A 115 13.93 -27.21 -3.40
N SER A 116 12.69 -27.69 -3.31
CA SER A 116 12.37 -29.12 -3.40
C SER A 116 12.76 -29.71 -4.76
N LYS A 117 12.50 -28.98 -5.85
CA LYS A 117 12.82 -29.41 -7.22
C LYS A 117 14.32 -29.50 -7.48
N ILE A 118 15.12 -28.67 -6.82
CA ILE A 118 16.58 -28.69 -6.93
C ILE A 118 17.27 -29.56 -5.85
N GLY A 119 16.49 -30.30 -5.06
CA GLY A 119 17.00 -31.37 -4.18
C GLY A 119 17.06 -31.07 -2.69
N PHE A 120 16.63 -29.90 -2.22
CA PHE A 120 16.55 -29.61 -0.79
C PHE A 120 15.34 -30.28 -0.12
N PHE A 121 15.38 -30.32 1.21
CA PHE A 121 14.28 -30.72 2.08
C PHE A 121 13.75 -29.49 2.83
N PRO A 122 12.79 -28.74 2.28
CA PRO A 122 12.21 -27.61 3.00
C PRO A 122 11.26 -28.10 4.09
N ILE A 123 11.32 -27.49 5.26
CA ILE A 123 10.38 -27.70 6.36
C ILE A 123 9.76 -26.36 6.70
N TYR A 124 8.44 -26.29 6.74
CA TYR A 124 7.72 -25.08 7.13
C TYR A 124 7.02 -25.29 8.47
N MET A 125 7.03 -24.25 9.30
CA MET A 125 6.25 -24.21 10.52
C MET A 125 5.84 -22.76 10.82
N SER A 126 4.71 -22.56 11.49
CA SER A 126 4.32 -21.26 12.03
C SER A 126 4.33 -21.29 13.54
N LEU A 127 4.87 -20.23 14.16
CA LEU A 127 4.79 -20.05 15.60
C LEU A 127 3.38 -19.65 16.05
N GLU A 128 2.43 -19.34 15.15
CA GLU A 128 1.01 -19.19 15.49
C GLU A 128 0.34 -20.52 15.87
N ASP A 129 0.91 -21.66 15.48
CA ASP A 129 0.31 -22.99 15.65
C ASP A 129 0.46 -23.54 17.07
N GLY A 130 -0.06 -22.84 18.07
CA GLY A 130 -0.16 -23.31 19.45
C GLY A 130 1.17 -23.39 20.20
N PHE A 131 2.20 -22.64 19.77
CA PHE A 131 3.43 -22.49 20.55
C PHE A 131 3.17 -21.73 21.84
N SER A 132 3.73 -22.25 22.93
CA SER A 132 3.85 -21.57 24.22
C SER A 132 5.29 -21.12 24.39
N PHE A 133 5.46 -19.90 24.90
CA PHE A 133 6.77 -19.27 25.12
C PHE A 133 7.10 -19.15 26.60
N LYS A 134 6.42 -19.92 27.45
CA LYS A 134 6.58 -19.86 28.91
C LYS A 134 7.83 -20.61 29.40
N SER A 135 8.24 -21.67 28.71
CA SER A 135 9.45 -22.43 29.04
C SER A 135 10.12 -23.01 27.79
N ILE A 136 11.37 -23.43 27.96
CA ILE A 136 12.20 -24.05 26.91
C ILE A 136 11.60 -25.40 26.50
N GLU A 137 11.12 -26.19 27.47
CA GLU A 137 10.57 -27.52 27.25
C GLU A 137 9.26 -27.47 26.46
N GLU A 138 8.37 -26.53 26.78
CA GLU A 138 7.11 -26.34 26.05
C GLU A 138 7.36 -25.95 24.59
N PHE A 139 8.30 -25.04 24.35
CA PHE A 139 8.67 -24.62 23.00
C PHE A 139 9.21 -25.80 22.18
N TRP A 140 10.23 -26.51 22.69
CA TRP A 140 10.87 -27.60 21.94
C TRP A 140 9.99 -28.84 21.82
N GLY A 141 9.12 -29.11 22.81
CA GLY A 141 8.10 -30.14 22.71
C GLY A 141 7.12 -29.87 21.57
N ARG A 142 6.63 -28.62 21.44
CA ARG A 142 5.76 -28.22 20.33
C ARG A 142 6.51 -28.23 18.99
N PHE A 143 7.74 -27.71 18.97
CA PHE A 143 8.63 -27.74 17.79
C PHE A 143 8.75 -29.16 17.24
N LEU A 144 9.10 -30.12 18.11
CA LEU A 144 9.25 -31.51 17.75
C LEU A 144 7.95 -32.12 17.20
N MET A 145 6.82 -31.79 17.83
CA MET A 145 5.50 -32.25 17.39
C MET A 145 5.15 -31.75 15.99
N VAL A 146 5.42 -30.47 15.69
CA VAL A 146 5.18 -29.86 14.38
C VAL A 146 6.11 -30.45 13.32
N ILE A 147 7.41 -30.59 13.61
CA ILE A 147 8.36 -31.25 12.69
C ILE A 147 7.90 -32.67 12.35
N ASN A 148 7.52 -33.45 13.36
CA ASN A 148 7.05 -34.82 13.18
C ASN A 148 5.77 -34.91 12.35
N TYR A 149 4.90 -33.90 12.43
CA TYR A 149 3.72 -33.80 11.59
C TYR A 149 4.09 -33.49 10.13
N GLU A 150 4.97 -32.51 9.91
CA GLU A 150 5.39 -32.07 8.57
C GLU A 150 6.15 -33.14 7.78
N ILE A 151 6.97 -33.96 8.44
CA ILE A 151 7.68 -35.07 7.77
C ILE A 151 6.75 -36.21 7.33
N GLY A 152 5.50 -36.26 7.83
CA GLY A 152 4.47 -37.21 7.39
C GLY A 152 4.80 -38.70 7.59
N ASN A 153 5.79 -39.05 8.43
CA ASN A 153 6.32 -40.40 8.56
C ASN A 153 5.76 -41.14 9.78
N LYS A 154 5.75 -42.48 9.71
CA LYS A 154 5.45 -43.37 10.86
C LYS A 154 6.52 -43.35 11.96
N ILE A 155 7.64 -42.67 11.71
CA ILE A 155 8.78 -42.59 12.60
C ILE A 155 8.88 -41.15 13.11
N HIS A 156 9.01 -41.01 14.42
CA HIS A 156 8.98 -39.73 15.11
C HIS A 156 10.32 -39.46 15.78
N PHE A 157 10.84 -38.26 15.59
CA PHE A 157 11.92 -37.74 16.43
C PHE A 157 11.43 -37.60 17.87
N THR A 158 12.29 -37.94 18.82
CA THR A 158 12.02 -37.84 20.27
C THR A 158 12.83 -36.75 20.95
N ASN A 159 13.82 -36.18 20.26
CA ASN A 159 14.69 -35.13 20.78
C ASN A 159 14.91 -34.05 19.72
N ALA A 160 14.43 -32.83 20.00
CA ALA A 160 14.52 -31.69 19.08
C ALA A 160 15.96 -31.24 18.79
N PHE A 161 16.91 -31.47 19.71
CA PHE A 161 18.27 -30.94 19.59
C PHE A 161 19.13 -31.72 18.59
N THR A 162 18.82 -32.99 18.36
CA THR A 162 19.61 -33.90 17.51
C THR A 162 18.94 -34.22 16.17
N ILE A 163 17.78 -33.63 15.87
CA ILE A 163 16.99 -33.97 14.67
C ILE A 163 17.74 -33.69 13.37
N PHE A 164 18.68 -32.75 13.35
CA PHE A 164 19.43 -32.40 12.15
C PHE A 164 20.84 -32.98 12.14
N ASP A 165 21.24 -33.80 13.12
CA ASP A 165 22.59 -34.33 13.18
C ASP A 165 22.82 -35.40 12.11
N LYS A 166 23.90 -35.29 11.32
CA LYS A 166 24.25 -36.32 10.32
C LYS A 166 24.52 -37.71 10.95
N PRO A 167 25.13 -37.82 12.14
CA PRO A 167 25.27 -39.10 12.83
C PRO A 167 23.96 -39.74 13.30
N ASN A 168 22.84 -38.99 13.37
CA ASN A 168 21.57 -39.52 13.83
C ASN A 168 20.94 -40.41 12.73
N GLU A 169 20.76 -41.71 13.04
CA GLU A 169 20.22 -42.70 12.10
C GLU A 169 18.83 -42.32 11.57
N LEU A 170 17.98 -41.76 12.43
CA LEU A 170 16.64 -41.35 12.04
C LEU A 170 16.68 -40.15 11.07
N SER A 171 17.58 -39.20 11.32
CA SER A 171 17.81 -38.06 10.44
C SER A 171 18.32 -38.52 9.07
N GLN A 172 19.22 -39.49 9.00
CA GLN A 172 19.69 -40.09 7.75
C GLN A 172 18.53 -40.74 6.97
N GLN A 173 17.67 -41.51 7.65
CA GLN A 173 16.52 -42.16 7.03
C GLN A 173 15.52 -41.16 6.46
N ILE A 174 15.22 -40.08 7.18
CA ILE A 174 14.21 -39.10 6.79
C ILE A 174 14.74 -38.18 5.68
N PHE A 175 15.92 -37.58 5.87
CA PHE A 175 16.43 -36.57 4.95
C PHE A 175 17.13 -37.17 3.73
N LYS A 176 17.61 -38.42 3.82
CA LYS A 176 18.27 -39.15 2.72
C LYS A 176 19.40 -38.35 2.09
N ASN A 177 20.28 -37.79 2.91
CA ASN A 177 21.40 -36.92 2.51
C ASN A 177 21.03 -35.61 1.82
N ARG A 178 19.76 -35.19 1.89
CA ARG A 178 19.36 -33.85 1.42
C ARG A 178 19.62 -32.80 2.49
N ASP A 179 20.06 -31.65 2.03
CA ASP A 179 20.16 -30.45 2.85
C ASP A 179 18.77 -29.94 3.24
N VAL A 180 18.58 -29.65 4.52
CA VAL A 180 17.33 -29.18 5.10
C VAL A 180 17.33 -27.66 5.16
N VAL A 181 16.23 -27.04 4.73
CA VAL A 181 15.98 -25.60 4.88
C VAL A 181 14.77 -25.41 5.76
N LEU A 182 14.95 -24.73 6.90
CA LEU A 182 13.89 -24.52 7.88
C LEU A 182 13.25 -23.14 7.69
N PHE A 183 11.95 -23.09 7.48
CA PHE A 183 11.15 -21.87 7.40
C PHE A 183 10.29 -21.76 8.66
N ILE A 184 10.51 -20.72 9.46
CA ILE A 184 9.76 -20.48 10.70
C ILE A 184 8.98 -19.17 10.55
N ASP A 185 7.67 -19.27 10.38
CA ASP A 185 6.77 -18.12 10.21
C ASP A 185 6.27 -17.57 11.54
N GLU A 186 5.91 -16.28 11.53
CA GLU A 186 5.51 -15.49 12.71
C GLU A 186 6.59 -15.54 13.82
N PHE A 187 7.86 -15.47 13.42
CA PHE A 187 9.02 -15.58 14.29
C PHE A 187 9.15 -14.42 15.28
N ASP A 188 8.57 -13.25 14.98
CA ASP A 188 8.53 -12.11 15.90
C ASP A 188 7.72 -12.39 17.18
N ARG A 189 6.88 -13.44 17.21
CA ARG A 189 6.24 -13.92 18.45
C ARG A 189 7.24 -14.37 19.51
N LEU A 190 8.45 -14.75 19.11
CA LEU A 190 9.51 -15.11 20.05
C LEU A 190 9.86 -13.93 20.98
N LEU A 191 9.65 -12.69 20.54
CA LEU A 191 9.91 -11.48 21.34
C LEU A 191 8.94 -11.33 22.53
N ASP A 192 7.84 -12.09 22.56
CA ASP A 192 6.92 -12.15 23.70
C ASP A 192 7.44 -13.08 24.82
N ALA A 193 8.52 -13.84 24.57
CA ALA A 193 9.07 -14.80 25.51
C ALA A 193 10.02 -14.15 26.55
N PRO A 194 10.22 -14.79 27.71
CA PRO A 194 11.27 -14.38 28.65
C PRO A 194 12.67 -14.40 28.00
N PRO A 195 13.57 -13.45 28.33
CA PRO A 195 14.89 -13.35 27.69
C PRO A 195 15.73 -14.63 27.74
N GLU A 196 15.63 -15.41 28.80
CA GLU A 196 16.30 -16.69 28.97
C GLU A 196 15.79 -17.77 28.00
N VAL A 197 14.48 -17.77 27.70
CA VAL A 197 13.86 -18.67 26.73
C VAL A 197 14.32 -18.30 25.32
N ILE A 198 14.31 -17.00 24.98
CA ILE A 198 14.82 -16.49 23.70
C ILE A 198 16.29 -16.89 23.52
N SER A 199 17.13 -16.59 24.51
CA SER A 199 18.58 -16.86 24.44
C SER A 199 18.88 -18.34 24.28
N SER A 200 18.12 -19.22 24.96
CA SER A 200 18.26 -20.67 24.82
C SER A 200 17.91 -21.13 23.40
N ILE A 201 16.77 -20.69 22.87
CA ILE A 201 16.32 -21.05 21.51
C ILE A 201 17.33 -20.58 20.45
N LEU A 202 17.74 -19.30 20.52
CA LEU A 202 18.72 -18.73 19.60
C LEU A 202 20.08 -19.41 19.72
N GLY A 203 20.50 -19.80 20.93
CA GLY A 203 21.73 -20.56 21.16
C GLY A 203 21.75 -21.91 20.44
N ILE A 204 20.63 -22.62 20.41
CA ILE A 204 20.49 -23.88 19.64
C ILE A 204 20.58 -23.62 18.14
N PHE A 205 19.87 -22.61 17.62
CA PHE A 205 19.95 -22.24 16.21
C PHE A 205 21.38 -21.81 15.81
N ARG A 206 22.10 -21.11 16.69
CA ARG A 206 23.51 -20.76 16.49
C ARG A 206 24.40 -21.98 16.47
N ASN A 207 24.15 -22.94 17.36
CA ASN A 207 24.85 -24.23 17.35
C ASN A 207 24.57 -25.02 16.06
N TRP A 208 23.37 -24.91 15.48
CA TRP A 208 23.07 -25.48 14.16
C TRP A 208 23.90 -24.81 13.07
N LYS A 209 23.90 -23.47 13.01
CA LYS A 209 24.68 -22.69 12.03
C LYS A 209 26.18 -22.97 12.09
N GLN A 210 26.79 -22.96 13.27
CA GLN A 210 28.23 -23.15 13.46
C GLN A 210 28.72 -24.57 13.15
N ASN A 211 27.84 -25.58 13.24
CA ASN A 211 28.17 -26.98 13.00
C ASN A 211 27.53 -27.51 11.70
N ASN A 212 27.32 -26.64 10.70
CA ASN A 212 26.63 -26.96 9.46
C ASN A 212 27.22 -28.18 8.71
N THR A 213 28.54 -28.41 8.78
CA THR A 213 29.18 -29.57 8.13
C THR A 213 28.72 -30.90 8.74
N LYS A 214 28.40 -30.92 10.04
CA LYS A 214 27.94 -32.10 10.79
C LYS A 214 26.41 -32.24 10.83
N LYS A 215 25.68 -31.32 10.21
CA LYS A 215 24.22 -31.27 10.27
C LYS A 215 23.60 -31.26 8.87
N PHE A 216 22.38 -31.76 8.76
CA PHE A 216 21.57 -31.66 7.55
C PHE A 216 21.01 -30.26 7.35
N ILE A 217 20.83 -29.47 8.41
CA ILE A 217 20.34 -28.09 8.28
C ILE A 217 21.37 -27.22 7.56
N LYS A 218 20.99 -26.75 6.37
CA LYS A 218 21.79 -25.87 5.52
C LYS A 218 21.49 -24.40 5.80
N SER A 219 20.22 -24.05 5.94
CA SER A 219 19.75 -22.66 6.11
C SER A 219 18.48 -22.61 6.97
N LEU A 220 18.24 -21.45 7.58
CA LEU A 220 17.04 -21.15 8.35
C LEU A 220 16.52 -19.77 7.96
N VAL A 221 15.26 -19.69 7.54
CA VAL A 221 14.56 -18.45 7.21
C VAL A 221 13.53 -18.17 8.30
N ALA A 222 13.82 -17.18 9.13
CA ALA A 222 12.91 -16.67 10.14
C ALA A 222 12.04 -15.57 9.51
N ILE A 223 10.72 -15.71 9.56
CA ILE A 223 9.77 -14.87 8.85
C ILE A 223 8.92 -14.12 9.86
N GLY A 224 8.75 -12.80 9.70
CA GLY A 224 8.00 -12.02 10.69
C GLY A 224 7.62 -10.60 10.28
N SER A 225 7.02 -9.87 11.20
CA SER A 225 6.88 -8.40 11.08
C SER A 225 8.23 -7.71 11.22
N PHE A 226 8.30 -6.39 10.98
CA PHE A 226 9.55 -5.62 11.10
C PHE A 226 10.24 -5.76 12.48
N ASN A 227 9.48 -6.05 13.55
CA ASN A 227 10.03 -6.30 14.88
C ASN A 227 11.03 -7.45 14.93
N ILE A 228 10.95 -8.43 14.02
CA ILE A 228 11.90 -9.55 13.93
C ILE A 228 13.36 -9.09 13.85
N LEU A 229 13.64 -7.90 13.31
CA LEU A 229 15.00 -7.37 13.22
C LEU A 229 15.63 -7.10 14.59
N LYS A 230 14.81 -6.93 15.64
CA LYS A 230 15.30 -6.82 17.03
C LYS A 230 15.89 -8.13 17.55
N ILE A 231 15.62 -9.26 16.91
CA ILE A 231 16.17 -10.56 17.34
C ILE A 231 17.70 -10.56 17.27
N ASP A 232 18.29 -9.78 16.36
CA ASP A 232 19.73 -9.70 16.20
C ASP A 232 20.44 -9.11 17.43
N SER A 233 19.77 -8.26 18.20
CA SER A 233 20.36 -7.66 19.42
C SER A 233 20.36 -8.62 20.63
N HIS A 234 19.74 -9.80 20.52
CA HIS A 234 19.74 -10.79 21.59
C HIS A 234 21.04 -11.61 21.63
N LEU A 235 21.45 -11.96 22.85
CA LEU A 235 22.61 -12.81 23.10
C LEU A 235 22.45 -14.15 22.36
N TYR A 236 23.51 -14.56 21.67
CA TYR A 236 23.56 -15.79 20.88
C TYR A 236 22.67 -15.83 19.62
N SER A 237 22.17 -14.69 19.12
CA SER A 237 21.51 -14.65 17.81
C SER A 237 22.36 -15.37 16.74
N PRO A 238 21.78 -16.31 15.98
CA PRO A 238 22.42 -16.90 14.81
C PRO A 238 22.26 -16.04 13.55
N PHE A 239 21.36 -15.07 13.60
CA PHE A 239 21.04 -14.17 12.52
C PHE A 239 22.07 -13.04 12.50
N ASN A 240 22.14 -12.38 11.35
CA ASN A 240 22.82 -11.11 11.20
C ASN A 240 21.80 -10.20 10.51
N VAL A 241 21.53 -9.02 11.07
CA VAL A 241 20.55 -8.10 10.47
C VAL A 241 20.95 -7.66 9.06
N VAL A 242 22.23 -7.68 8.70
CA VAL A 242 22.71 -7.45 7.32
C VAL A 242 22.18 -8.50 6.35
N GLU A 243 21.91 -9.71 6.85
CA GLU A 243 21.37 -10.81 6.04
C GLU A 243 19.85 -10.76 5.86
N GLN A 244 19.19 -9.69 6.33
CA GLN A 244 17.75 -9.52 6.20
C GLN A 244 17.28 -9.42 4.75
N VAL A 245 16.02 -9.83 4.53
CA VAL A 245 15.32 -9.65 3.25
C VAL A 245 13.96 -9.02 3.54
N ALA A 246 13.63 -7.94 2.85
CA ALA A 246 12.33 -7.30 2.94
C ALA A 246 11.35 -7.89 1.91
N ALA A 247 10.09 -8.07 2.30
CA ALA A 247 9.01 -8.38 1.39
C ALA A 247 8.74 -7.17 0.47
N GLN A 248 8.85 -7.39 -0.83
CA GLN A 248 8.65 -6.35 -1.83
C GLN A 248 7.17 -6.18 -2.14
N ASP A 249 6.70 -4.93 -2.13
CA ASP A 249 5.41 -4.54 -2.69
C ASP A 249 5.39 -4.79 -4.21
N PHE A 250 4.21 -4.71 -4.84
CA PHE A 250 4.10 -4.76 -6.30
C PHE A 250 4.62 -3.46 -6.93
N THR A 251 5.30 -3.57 -8.06
CA THR A 251 5.55 -2.42 -8.95
C THR A 251 4.29 -2.04 -9.72
N GLN A 252 4.29 -0.91 -10.43
CA GLN A 252 3.20 -0.53 -11.34
C GLN A 252 2.98 -1.62 -12.42
N GLN A 253 4.08 -2.18 -12.94
CA GLN A 253 4.02 -3.29 -13.90
C GLN A 253 3.41 -4.54 -13.26
N ASP A 254 3.84 -4.92 -12.05
CA ASP A 254 3.26 -6.06 -11.33
C ASP A 254 1.74 -5.90 -11.14
N VAL A 255 1.26 -4.71 -10.76
CA VAL A 255 -0.19 -4.46 -10.60
C VAL A 255 -0.91 -4.60 -11.95
N THR A 256 -0.31 -4.09 -13.03
CA THR A 256 -0.86 -4.22 -14.39
C THR A 256 -0.96 -5.67 -14.84
N GLU A 257 0.11 -6.45 -14.68
CA GLU A 257 0.13 -7.87 -15.00
C GLU A 257 -0.86 -8.67 -14.13
N PHE A 258 -0.95 -8.35 -12.84
CA PHE A 258 -1.90 -8.98 -11.94
C PHE A 258 -3.35 -8.76 -12.37
N PHE A 259 -3.71 -7.54 -12.79
CA PHE A 259 -5.03 -7.26 -13.34
C PHE A 259 -5.26 -7.86 -14.73
N ASN A 260 -4.22 -8.05 -15.54
CA ASN A 260 -4.32 -8.80 -16.80
C ASN A 260 -4.68 -10.28 -16.58
N ILE A 261 -4.15 -10.91 -15.53
CA ILE A 261 -4.54 -12.27 -15.12
C ILE A 261 -6.03 -12.31 -14.75
N TYR A 262 -6.48 -11.34 -13.94
CA TYR A 262 -7.90 -11.20 -13.58
C TYR A 262 -8.80 -11.05 -14.81
N GLN A 263 -8.49 -10.09 -15.69
CA GLN A 263 -9.23 -9.81 -16.92
C GLN A 263 -9.36 -11.05 -17.83
N ARG A 264 -8.25 -11.78 -18.02
CA ARG A 264 -8.24 -13.01 -18.84
C ARG A 264 -9.14 -14.10 -18.26
N ILE A 265 -9.04 -14.36 -16.96
CA ILE A 265 -9.78 -15.44 -16.29
C ILE A 265 -11.26 -15.10 -16.15
N LYS A 266 -11.60 -13.84 -15.86
CA LYS A 266 -12.99 -13.40 -15.70
C LYS A 266 -13.66 -13.01 -17.01
N SER A 267 -12.89 -12.87 -18.08
CA SER A 267 -13.35 -12.37 -19.37
C SER A 267 -14.02 -11.00 -19.21
N CYS A 268 -13.31 -10.08 -18.55
CA CYS A 268 -13.70 -8.68 -18.39
C CYS A 268 -12.54 -7.76 -18.78
N THR A 269 -12.85 -6.48 -18.94
CA THR A 269 -11.90 -5.42 -19.26
C THR A 269 -11.92 -4.38 -18.15
N VAL A 270 -10.74 -3.99 -17.69
CA VAL A 270 -10.54 -2.93 -16.70
C VAL A 270 -9.74 -1.84 -17.39
N ASP A 271 -10.25 -0.62 -17.40
CA ASP A 271 -9.53 0.56 -17.91
C ASP A 271 -8.17 0.68 -17.23
N SER A 272 -7.10 0.91 -18.01
CA SER A 272 -5.73 1.06 -17.48
C SER A 272 -5.63 2.18 -16.46
N LYS A 273 -6.41 3.26 -16.62
CA LYS A 273 -6.49 4.36 -15.65
C LYS A 273 -6.99 3.91 -14.28
N VAL A 274 -7.83 2.89 -14.22
CA VAL A 274 -8.29 2.28 -12.96
C VAL A 274 -7.14 1.51 -12.31
N VAL A 275 -6.36 0.77 -13.09
CA VAL A 275 -5.18 0.04 -12.61
C VAL A 275 -4.12 1.00 -12.05
N ASP A 276 -3.81 2.08 -12.77
CA ASP A 276 -2.89 3.14 -12.32
C ASP A 276 -3.39 3.82 -11.05
N CYS A 277 -4.70 4.04 -10.97
CA CYS A 277 -5.35 4.59 -9.78
C CYS A 277 -5.18 3.65 -8.57
N ILE A 278 -5.36 2.34 -8.75
CA ILE A 278 -5.16 1.35 -7.69
C ILE A 278 -3.71 1.34 -7.22
N PHE A 279 -2.74 1.36 -8.15
CA PHE A 279 -1.33 1.46 -7.76
C PHE A 279 -1.06 2.75 -6.98
N THR A 280 -1.51 3.91 -7.47
CA THR A 280 -1.36 5.20 -6.79
C THR A 280 -1.97 5.19 -5.38
N LEU A 281 -3.14 4.57 -5.20
CA LEU A 281 -3.81 4.50 -3.90
C LEU A 281 -3.08 3.57 -2.93
N THR A 282 -2.58 2.45 -3.42
CA THR A 282 -2.05 1.34 -2.59
C THR A 282 -0.55 1.36 -2.43
N ASN A 283 0.16 2.13 -3.26
CA ASN A 283 1.60 2.05 -3.47
C ASN A 283 2.06 0.59 -3.69
N GLY A 284 1.25 -0.20 -4.41
CA GLY A 284 1.57 -1.58 -4.73
C GLY A 284 1.47 -2.58 -3.57
N HIS A 285 1.02 -2.19 -2.36
CA HIS A 285 0.93 -3.15 -1.24
C HIS A 285 0.02 -4.34 -1.61
N PRO A 286 0.52 -5.59 -1.63
CA PRO A 286 -0.20 -6.74 -2.21
C PRO A 286 -1.59 -6.97 -1.60
N GLY A 287 -1.71 -6.85 -0.27
CA GLY A 287 -2.99 -6.99 0.42
C GLY A 287 -3.99 -5.88 0.08
N LEU A 288 -3.53 -4.63 -0.13
CA LEU A 288 -4.42 -3.53 -0.48
C LEU A 288 -4.85 -3.61 -1.95
N VAL A 289 -3.93 -3.99 -2.85
CA VAL A 289 -4.24 -4.26 -4.26
C VAL A 289 -5.29 -5.37 -4.39
N ASN A 290 -5.14 -6.45 -3.63
CA ASN A 290 -6.15 -7.53 -3.60
C ASN A 290 -7.50 -7.06 -3.05
N VAL A 291 -7.53 -6.15 -2.07
CA VAL A 291 -8.79 -5.60 -1.57
C VAL A 291 -9.48 -4.76 -2.64
N CYS A 292 -8.75 -3.91 -3.37
CA CYS A 292 -9.29 -3.15 -4.50
C CYS A 292 -9.82 -4.09 -5.60
N GLY A 293 -9.07 -5.13 -5.96
CA GLY A 293 -9.54 -6.14 -6.93
C GLY A 293 -10.78 -6.89 -6.46
N ARG A 294 -10.82 -7.30 -5.18
CA ARG A 294 -11.99 -7.98 -4.58
C ARG A 294 -13.24 -7.12 -4.66
N ILE A 295 -13.08 -5.83 -4.37
CA ILE A 295 -14.13 -4.82 -4.47
C ILE A 295 -14.65 -4.73 -5.91
N ILE A 296 -13.75 -4.64 -6.89
CA ILE A 296 -14.13 -4.59 -8.32
C ILE A 296 -14.92 -5.85 -8.71
N ASP A 297 -14.41 -7.04 -8.39
CA ASP A 297 -15.01 -8.33 -8.75
C ASP A 297 -16.38 -8.53 -8.09
N LYS A 298 -16.57 -8.04 -6.85
CA LYS A 298 -17.80 -8.27 -6.08
C LYS A 298 -18.84 -7.17 -6.21
N ASP A 299 -18.44 -5.91 -6.34
CA ASP A 299 -19.36 -4.77 -6.18
C ASP A 299 -19.65 -4.04 -7.49
N ILE A 300 -18.68 -3.96 -8.42
CA ILE A 300 -18.90 -3.30 -9.72
C ILE A 300 -19.57 -4.27 -10.71
N LYS A 301 -19.17 -5.55 -10.74
CA LYS A 301 -19.80 -6.64 -11.53
C LYS A 301 -20.11 -6.30 -13.00
N LEU A 302 -19.28 -5.48 -13.65
CA LEU A 302 -19.38 -5.16 -15.07
C LEU A 302 -18.36 -5.97 -15.88
N THR A 303 -18.69 -6.20 -17.16
CA THR A 303 -17.74 -6.78 -18.12
C THR A 303 -16.73 -5.75 -18.62
N LEU A 304 -17.10 -4.47 -18.62
CA LEU A 304 -16.23 -3.33 -18.90
C LEU A 304 -16.29 -2.40 -17.69
N ILE A 305 -15.14 -2.17 -17.06
CA ILE A 305 -15.01 -1.33 -15.88
C ILE A 305 -14.27 -0.07 -16.29
N SER A 306 -15.01 1.03 -16.39
CA SER A 306 -14.47 2.35 -16.73
C SER A 306 -13.91 3.07 -15.51
N MET A 307 -13.16 4.14 -15.75
CA MET A 307 -12.73 5.05 -14.70
C MET A 307 -13.91 5.70 -13.95
N ASP A 308 -15.03 5.96 -14.62
CA ASP A 308 -16.23 6.53 -14.00
C ASP A 308 -16.90 5.56 -13.04
N ASP A 309 -16.99 4.27 -13.41
CA ASP A 309 -17.51 3.22 -12.52
C ASP A 309 -16.66 3.11 -11.26
N TRP A 310 -15.33 3.12 -11.43
CA TRP A 310 -14.39 3.11 -10.32
C TRP A 310 -14.55 4.34 -9.43
N ASN A 311 -14.64 5.54 -9.99
CA ASN A 311 -14.79 6.78 -9.21
C ASN A 311 -16.10 6.84 -8.43
N LYS A 312 -17.21 6.40 -9.04
CA LYS A 312 -18.52 6.28 -8.38
C LYS A 312 -18.46 5.31 -7.20
N PHE A 313 -17.74 4.20 -7.36
CA PHE A 313 -17.52 3.28 -6.24
C PHE A 313 -16.57 3.86 -5.19
N ALA A 314 -15.44 4.43 -5.60
CA ALA A 314 -14.39 4.95 -4.73
C ALA A 314 -14.90 6.03 -3.78
N SER A 315 -15.74 6.92 -4.28
CA SER A 315 -16.37 8.00 -3.52
C SER A 315 -17.43 7.55 -2.51
N SER A 316 -18.04 6.37 -2.69
CA SER A 316 -19.18 5.93 -1.89
C SER A 316 -18.92 4.73 -0.98
N LYS A 317 -18.06 3.79 -1.41
CA LYS A 317 -17.96 2.45 -0.81
C LYS A 317 -16.55 1.93 -0.57
N LEU A 318 -15.50 2.55 -1.12
CA LEU A 318 -14.13 2.05 -0.99
C LEU A 318 -13.65 1.95 0.46
N LEU A 319 -13.84 3.01 1.25
CA LEU A 319 -13.47 2.98 2.67
C LEU A 319 -14.25 1.91 3.44
N TYR A 320 -15.55 1.75 3.16
CA TYR A 320 -16.35 0.70 3.77
C TYR A 320 -15.79 -0.70 3.44
N GLY A 321 -15.46 -0.96 2.17
CA GLY A 321 -14.83 -2.22 1.74
C GLY A 321 -13.46 -2.48 2.38
N LEU A 322 -12.70 -1.41 2.66
CA LEU A 322 -11.42 -1.46 3.37
C LEU A 322 -11.57 -1.71 4.86
N PHE A 323 -12.53 -1.10 5.53
CA PHE A 323 -12.79 -1.40 6.95
C PHE A 323 -13.32 -2.83 7.15
N GLY A 324 -13.96 -3.42 6.13
CA GLY A 324 -14.27 -4.85 6.09
C GLY A 324 -13.06 -5.77 5.90
N TYR A 325 -11.87 -5.23 5.66
CA TYR A 325 -10.63 -6.00 5.58
C TYR A 325 -9.97 -6.12 6.96
N SER A 326 -9.81 -7.37 7.41
CA SER A 326 -9.26 -7.72 8.73
C SER A 326 -7.94 -7.02 9.06
N THR A 327 -7.00 -6.91 8.11
CA THR A 327 -5.71 -6.25 8.34
C THR A 327 -5.89 -4.77 8.63
N VAL A 328 -6.64 -4.04 7.80
CA VAL A 328 -6.91 -2.60 8.00
C VAL A 328 -7.71 -2.38 9.28
N SER A 329 -8.76 -3.17 9.51
CA SER A 329 -9.54 -3.10 10.76
C SER A 329 -8.65 -3.27 12.00
N ARG A 330 -7.75 -4.26 12.01
CA ARG A 330 -6.81 -4.48 13.12
C ARG A 330 -5.82 -3.35 13.28
N MET A 331 -5.28 -2.81 12.18
CA MET A 331 -4.40 -1.63 12.23
C MET A 331 -5.11 -0.46 12.93
N MET A 332 -6.34 -0.16 12.50
CA MET A 332 -7.12 0.98 13.01
C MET A 332 -7.52 0.78 14.48
N SER A 333 -7.99 -0.40 14.87
CA SER A 333 -8.29 -0.69 16.28
C SER A 333 -7.04 -0.67 17.15
N SER A 334 -5.90 -1.12 16.63
CA SER A 334 -4.65 -1.16 17.41
C SER A 334 -4.10 0.24 17.69
N ILE A 335 -4.19 1.18 16.75
CA ILE A 335 -3.72 2.56 16.96
C ILE A 335 -4.61 3.33 17.93
N GLU A 336 -5.93 3.06 17.97
CA GLU A 336 -6.86 3.69 18.92
C GLU A 336 -6.47 3.43 20.39
N THR A 337 -5.85 2.29 20.68
CA THR A 337 -5.41 1.90 22.03
C THR A 337 -3.95 2.26 22.33
N GLN A 338 -3.22 2.88 21.41
CA GLN A 338 -1.82 3.29 21.65
C GLN A 338 -1.73 4.57 22.48
N THR A 339 -0.51 4.85 22.95
CA THR A 339 -0.15 6.08 23.64
C THR A 339 -0.39 7.33 22.78
N ASP A 340 -0.61 8.47 23.43
CA ASP A 340 -0.77 9.74 22.73
C ASP A 340 0.46 10.10 21.90
N LEU A 341 1.66 9.77 22.38
CA LEU A 341 2.91 9.97 21.63
C LEU A 341 2.90 9.17 20.32
N CYS A 342 2.49 7.90 20.34
CA CYS A 342 2.41 7.07 19.13
C CYS A 342 1.38 7.63 18.12
N LYS A 343 0.22 8.08 18.62
CA LYS A 343 -0.80 8.74 17.80
C LYS A 343 -0.27 10.03 17.19
N GLN A 344 0.40 10.88 17.96
CA GLN A 344 1.02 12.12 17.48
C GLN A 344 2.08 11.84 16.40
N THR A 345 2.93 10.82 16.60
CA THR A 345 3.91 10.36 15.60
C THR A 345 3.22 9.94 14.30
N LEU A 346 2.15 9.14 14.37
CA LEU A 346 1.40 8.76 13.17
C LEU A 346 0.80 10.00 12.47
N ILE A 347 0.21 10.93 13.23
CA ILE A 347 -0.37 12.15 12.69
C ILE A 347 0.69 13.02 12.00
N HIS A 348 1.90 13.11 12.55
CA HIS A 348 3.00 13.80 11.90
C HIS A 348 3.31 13.20 10.51
N TYR A 349 3.42 11.87 10.39
CA TYR A 349 3.59 11.21 9.08
C TYR A 349 2.42 11.46 8.12
N VAL A 350 1.19 11.57 8.63
CA VAL A 350 0.01 11.90 7.81
C VAL A 350 0.08 13.33 7.25
N LYS A 351 0.58 14.29 8.04
CA LYS A 351 0.72 15.70 7.65
C LYS A 351 1.75 15.90 6.53
N ILE A 352 2.87 15.17 6.59
CA ILE A 352 3.97 15.31 5.63
C ILE A 352 3.85 14.41 4.40
N PHE A 353 2.94 13.43 4.38
CA PHE A 353 2.77 12.52 3.24
C PHE A 353 2.44 13.28 1.93
N PRO A 354 3.13 12.98 0.80
CA PRO A 354 3.89 11.77 0.49
C PRO A 354 5.39 11.79 0.82
N GLN A 355 5.88 12.83 1.49
CA GLN A 355 7.30 12.98 1.77
C GLN A 355 7.85 11.87 2.68
N PHE A 356 9.14 11.60 2.53
CA PHE A 356 9.91 10.78 3.45
C PHE A 356 10.54 11.68 4.52
N LEU A 357 10.45 11.25 5.77
CA LEU A 357 11.23 11.80 6.86
C LEU A 357 12.58 11.08 6.87
N VAL A 358 13.66 11.83 6.61
CA VAL A 358 15.04 11.34 6.74
C VAL A 358 15.39 11.27 8.22
N LEU A 359 16.03 10.19 8.66
CA LEU A 359 16.24 9.89 10.08
C LEU A 359 17.67 10.18 10.56
N ASN A 360 18.52 10.84 9.76
CA ASN A 360 19.86 11.38 10.07
C ASN A 360 20.73 10.57 11.04
N GLY A 361 20.57 9.25 11.00
CA GLY A 361 21.27 8.33 11.86
C GLY A 361 20.88 8.16 13.31
N TYR A 362 19.73 8.70 13.71
CA TYR A 362 19.14 8.40 15.00
C TYR A 362 18.53 7.00 15.05
N GLU A 363 18.56 6.36 16.23
CA GLU A 363 17.81 5.14 16.47
C GLU A 363 16.30 5.40 16.29
N LEU A 364 15.61 4.42 15.69
CA LEU A 364 14.17 4.49 15.56
C LEU A 364 13.50 4.54 16.94
N THR A 365 12.60 5.51 17.12
CA THR A 365 11.75 5.55 18.32
C THR A 365 10.85 4.31 18.40
N LYS A 366 10.46 3.92 19.63
CA LYS A 366 9.57 2.76 19.85
C LYS A 366 8.25 2.90 19.09
N GLU A 367 7.74 4.13 18.99
CA GLU A 367 6.55 4.50 18.23
C GLU A 367 6.74 4.25 16.72
N THR A 368 7.85 4.72 16.15
CA THR A 368 8.12 4.53 14.72
C THR A 368 8.28 3.04 14.38
N ILE A 369 8.99 2.29 15.23
CA ILE A 369 9.13 0.83 15.05
C ILE A 369 7.76 0.13 15.09
N TYR A 370 6.90 0.51 16.04
CA TYR A 370 5.55 -0.01 16.11
C TYR A 370 4.75 0.31 14.84
N LEU A 371 4.80 1.55 14.36
CA LEU A 371 4.07 1.98 13.17
C LEU A 371 4.55 1.28 11.88
N ILE A 372 5.86 1.04 11.73
CA ILE A 372 6.41 0.21 10.64
C ILE A 372 5.90 -1.23 10.76
N SER A 373 6.01 -1.82 11.96
CA SER A 373 5.63 -3.23 12.21
C SER A 373 4.14 -3.49 11.95
N MET A 374 3.28 -2.53 12.30
CA MET A 374 1.85 -2.58 12.03
C MET A 374 1.49 -2.31 10.56
N GLY A 375 2.41 -1.76 9.77
CA GLY A 375 2.22 -1.44 8.36
C GLY A 375 1.59 -0.08 8.09
N PHE A 376 1.65 0.85 9.06
CA PHE A 376 1.30 2.25 8.82
C PHE A 376 2.38 2.96 8.00
N LEU A 377 3.64 2.59 8.20
CA LEU A 377 4.79 3.20 7.54
C LEU A 377 5.48 2.23 6.58
N ARG A 378 6.06 2.80 5.53
CA ARG A 378 7.11 2.19 4.70
C ARG A 378 8.44 2.88 5.00
N TYR A 379 9.53 2.22 4.67
CA TYR A 379 10.85 2.75 4.95
C TYR A 379 11.85 2.37 3.85
N THR A 380 12.93 3.13 3.77
CA THR A 380 14.16 2.76 3.05
C THR A 380 15.25 2.45 4.07
N SER A 381 16.15 1.55 3.69
CA SER A 381 17.26 1.15 4.55
C SER A 381 18.57 1.24 3.81
N GLU A 382 19.63 1.58 4.53
CA GLU A 382 20.99 1.64 4.01
C GLU A 382 21.89 0.69 4.81
N PRO A 383 22.83 0.00 4.14
CA PRO A 383 23.87 -0.74 4.84
C PRO A 383 24.89 0.24 5.43
N VAL A 384 25.08 0.23 6.75
CA VAL A 384 26.10 1.07 7.41
C VAL A 384 27.04 0.18 8.20
N SER A 385 28.30 0.05 7.77
CA SER A 385 29.38 -0.66 8.49
C SER A 385 28.98 -2.03 9.06
N GLY A 386 28.26 -2.84 8.28
CA GLY A 386 27.79 -4.16 8.73
C GLY A 386 26.60 -4.12 9.69
N SER A 387 25.83 -3.03 9.69
CA SER A 387 24.57 -2.88 10.42
C SER A 387 23.42 -2.52 9.46
N PHE A 388 22.20 -2.88 9.87
CA PHE A 388 20.97 -2.49 9.18
C PHE A 388 20.42 -1.21 9.81
N LYS A 389 20.22 -0.19 8.98
CA LYS A 389 19.75 1.11 9.43
C LYS A 389 18.59 1.58 8.57
N VAL A 390 17.52 2.04 9.21
CA VAL A 390 16.42 2.69 8.49
C VAL A 390 16.81 4.13 8.21
N ALA A 391 16.98 4.45 6.93
CA ALA A 391 17.44 5.75 6.45
C ALA A 391 16.30 6.78 6.44
N SER A 392 15.12 6.37 5.96
CA SER A 392 13.96 7.24 5.89
C SER A 392 12.65 6.48 6.05
N CYS A 393 11.58 7.18 6.46
CA CYS A 393 10.23 6.62 6.64
C CYS A 393 9.16 7.51 6.02
N SER A 394 8.08 6.91 5.52
CA SER A 394 6.90 7.62 5.04
C SER A 394 5.64 6.81 5.32
N LEU A 395 4.47 7.45 5.27
CA LEU A 395 3.20 6.72 5.37
C LEU A 395 3.08 5.70 4.22
N LYS A 396 2.59 4.51 4.53
CA LYS A 396 2.62 3.34 3.64
C LYS A 396 1.93 3.58 2.30
N SER A 397 0.77 4.22 2.31
CA SER A 397 0.01 4.51 1.09
C SER A 397 -1.07 5.58 1.34
N LEU A 398 -1.56 6.14 0.24
CA LEU A 398 -2.65 7.10 0.27
C LEU A 398 -3.97 6.49 0.78
N LEU A 399 -4.20 5.20 0.54
CA LEU A 399 -5.37 4.49 1.05
C LEU A 399 -5.34 4.35 2.58
N ILE A 400 -4.16 4.11 3.15
CA ILE A 400 -3.98 4.12 4.61
C ILE A 400 -4.19 5.54 5.17
N LYS A 401 -3.73 6.59 4.47
CA LYS A 401 -4.04 7.99 4.83
C LYS A 401 -5.55 8.19 4.95
N TYR A 402 -6.33 7.75 3.97
CA TYR A 402 -7.78 7.92 4.00
C TYR A 402 -8.46 7.16 5.14
N CYS A 403 -8.00 5.95 5.46
CA CYS A 403 -8.50 5.21 6.62
C CYS A 403 -8.23 5.97 7.94
N ILE A 404 -7.04 6.56 8.09
CA ILE A 404 -6.70 7.37 9.28
C ILE A 404 -7.57 8.62 9.35
N LEU A 405 -7.69 9.36 8.24
CA LEU A 405 -8.55 10.55 8.17
C LEU A 405 -10.01 10.21 8.46
N ASN A 406 -10.49 9.01 8.09
CA ASN A 406 -11.83 8.55 8.44
C ASN A 406 -12.01 8.39 9.96
N LYS A 407 -11.00 7.86 10.66
CA LYS A 407 -10.98 7.61 12.11
C LYS A 407 -10.36 8.74 12.94
N LEU A 408 -10.25 9.94 12.36
CA LEU A 408 -9.46 11.00 12.97
C LEU A 408 -10.00 11.48 14.34
N HIS A 409 -11.32 11.45 14.55
CA HIS A 409 -11.95 11.80 15.84
C HIS A 409 -11.68 10.76 16.96
N THR A 410 -11.21 9.55 16.64
CA THR A 410 -10.78 8.57 17.65
C THR A 410 -9.27 8.62 17.88
N ILE A 411 -8.49 8.97 16.85
CA ILE A 411 -7.02 8.97 16.88
C ILE A 411 -6.44 10.33 17.30
N HIS A 412 -7.09 11.44 16.93
CA HIS A 412 -6.61 12.82 17.11
C HIS A 412 -7.74 13.75 17.56
N ARG A 413 -8.18 13.57 18.81
CA ARG A 413 -9.25 14.38 19.42
C ARG A 413 -8.79 15.79 19.70
N ARG A 414 -9.60 16.75 19.29
CA ARG A 414 -9.43 18.18 19.58
C ARG A 414 -10.74 18.76 20.09
N GLN A 415 -10.62 19.85 20.84
CA GLN A 415 -11.81 20.61 21.24
C GLN A 415 -12.38 21.31 20.00
N PRO A 416 -13.66 21.12 19.67
CA PRO A 416 -14.29 21.86 18.60
C PRO A 416 -14.54 23.32 19.00
N PRO A 417 -14.80 24.21 18.03
CA PRO A 417 -15.31 25.55 18.33
C PRO A 417 -16.60 25.48 19.16
N PRO A 418 -16.82 26.44 20.09
CA PRO A 418 -18.05 26.49 20.87
C PRO A 418 -19.27 26.86 20.03
N GLU A 419 -19.07 27.51 18.88
CA GLU A 419 -20.14 27.84 17.95
C GLU A 419 -20.71 26.60 17.24
N ALA A 420 -21.98 26.67 16.86
CA ALA A 420 -22.59 25.66 16.01
C ALA A 420 -21.95 25.64 14.62
N PHE A 421 -21.92 24.46 13.99
CA PHE A 421 -21.42 24.32 12.62
C PHE A 421 -22.19 25.25 11.66
N PRO A 422 -21.52 26.17 10.93
CA PRO A 422 -22.17 27.21 10.14
C PRO A 422 -23.01 26.67 8.97
N ILE A 423 -24.30 26.48 9.18
CA ILE A 423 -25.28 26.09 8.16
C ILE A 423 -26.36 27.16 8.06
N ASN A 424 -26.46 27.82 6.91
CA ASN A 424 -27.41 28.90 6.63
C ASN A 424 -28.36 28.46 5.51
N ASN A 425 -29.67 28.39 5.76
CA ASN A 425 -30.69 28.06 4.75
C ASN A 425 -30.37 26.78 3.93
N SER A 426 -29.89 25.73 4.60
CA SER A 426 -29.42 24.49 3.96
C SER A 426 -28.21 24.65 3.02
N ASN A 427 -27.42 25.70 3.17
CA ASN A 427 -26.09 25.85 2.59
C ASN A 427 -25.03 25.87 3.69
N ILE A 428 -23.88 25.28 3.42
CA ILE A 428 -22.74 25.32 4.32
C ILE A 428 -22.01 26.65 4.12
N ASP A 429 -21.84 27.44 5.17
CA ASP A 429 -21.08 28.71 5.10
C ASP A 429 -19.57 28.41 5.20
N ILE A 430 -18.98 28.15 4.02
CA ILE A 430 -17.57 27.78 3.89
C ILE A 430 -16.63 28.86 4.41
N PHE A 431 -16.94 30.14 4.17
CA PHE A 431 -16.10 31.24 4.65
C PHE A 431 -16.05 31.28 6.17
N THR A 432 -17.21 31.20 6.84
CA THR A 432 -17.26 31.18 8.31
C THR A 432 -16.52 29.95 8.87
N ILE A 433 -16.68 28.77 8.26
CA ILE A 433 -15.94 27.57 8.67
C ILE A 433 -14.43 27.78 8.59
N VAL A 434 -13.93 28.20 7.42
CA VAL A 434 -12.48 28.37 7.20
C VAL A 434 -11.91 29.44 8.12
N LYS A 435 -12.62 30.55 8.30
CA LYS A 435 -12.22 31.65 9.18
C LYS A 435 -12.18 31.24 10.65
N THR A 436 -13.14 30.46 11.12
CA THR A 436 -13.20 29.97 12.51
C THR A 436 -12.13 28.92 12.78
N LEU A 437 -11.89 27.99 11.84
CA LEU A 437 -11.00 26.85 12.07
C LEU A 437 -9.53 27.17 11.85
N THR A 438 -9.19 28.02 10.89
CA THR A 438 -7.78 28.33 10.57
C THR A 438 -6.94 28.73 11.80
N PRO A 439 -7.40 29.64 12.68
CA PRO A 439 -6.63 30.01 13.88
C PRO A 439 -6.42 28.88 14.90
N THR A 440 -7.14 27.76 14.77
CA THR A 440 -7.05 26.60 15.68
C THR A 440 -6.07 25.53 15.21
N PHE A 441 -5.41 25.72 14.06
CA PHE A 441 -4.52 24.70 13.53
C PHE A 441 -3.27 24.51 14.41
N HIS A 442 -2.87 23.25 14.58
CA HIS A 442 -1.69 22.91 15.36
C HIS A 442 -0.44 23.00 14.47
N TYR A 443 0.05 24.23 14.31
CA TYR A 443 1.26 24.53 13.56
C TYR A 443 2.50 24.52 14.48
N SER A 444 3.55 23.83 14.03
CA SER A 444 4.86 23.83 14.68
C SER A 444 5.94 23.70 13.60
N PRO A 445 6.73 24.75 13.34
CA PRO A 445 7.73 24.74 12.27
C PRO A 445 8.78 23.64 12.41
N ALA A 446 9.14 23.31 13.65
CA ALA A 446 10.12 22.26 13.98
C ALA A 446 9.69 20.84 13.52
N ASN A 447 8.41 20.67 13.19
CA ASN A 447 7.84 19.39 12.78
C ASN A 447 7.56 19.32 11.27
N LEU A 448 8.20 20.15 10.45
CA LEU A 448 8.05 20.15 8.99
C LEU A 448 9.45 20.27 8.35
N THR A 449 9.73 19.44 7.35
CA THR A 449 10.95 19.54 6.52
C THR A 449 10.83 20.71 5.54
N THR A 450 11.94 21.17 4.95
CA THR A 450 11.95 22.24 3.93
C THR A 450 11.02 21.92 2.74
N LYS A 451 10.99 20.66 2.29
CA LYS A 451 10.07 20.15 1.25
C LYS A 451 8.58 20.22 1.63
N CYS A 452 8.26 20.48 2.88
CA CYS A 452 6.89 20.69 3.38
C CYS A 452 6.49 22.18 3.42
N TYR A 453 7.29 23.07 2.83
CA TYR A 453 6.97 24.48 2.66
C TYR A 453 6.84 24.86 1.18
N LYS A 454 6.12 25.95 0.93
CA LYS A 454 5.94 26.61 -0.37
C LYS A 454 6.39 28.06 -0.25
N GLY A 455 7.08 28.56 -1.28
CA GLY A 455 7.54 29.96 -1.32
C GLY A 455 8.67 30.28 -2.31
N PHE A 456 9.13 29.32 -3.12
CA PHE A 456 10.19 29.53 -4.12
C PHE A 456 9.69 30.00 -5.50
N GLY A 457 8.44 30.48 -5.62
CA GLY A 457 7.87 30.98 -6.88
C GLY A 457 7.81 32.51 -6.98
N ASN A 458 7.50 33.06 -8.17
CA ASN A 458 7.40 34.50 -8.49
C ASN A 458 6.21 35.24 -7.80
N GLY A 459 5.99 35.01 -6.51
CA GLY A 459 4.96 35.65 -5.68
C GLY A 459 5.46 36.93 -4.96
N PRO A 460 4.57 37.64 -4.23
CA PRO A 460 4.86 38.99 -3.71
C PRO A 460 5.97 39.13 -2.65
N LYS A 461 6.65 38.04 -2.25
CA LYS A 461 7.90 38.03 -1.46
C LYS A 461 8.65 36.70 -1.67
N ARG A 462 9.84 36.74 -2.26
CA ARG A 462 10.70 35.58 -2.59
C ARG A 462 11.14 34.74 -1.35
N ASP A 463 11.10 35.34 -0.16
CA ASP A 463 11.68 34.74 1.08
C ASP A 463 10.65 34.33 2.15
N SER A 464 9.37 34.22 1.79
CA SER A 464 8.31 33.93 2.77
C SER A 464 7.70 32.54 2.59
N LEU A 465 8.03 31.63 3.50
CA LEU A 465 7.55 30.25 3.46
C LEU A 465 6.21 30.08 4.17
N VAL A 466 5.31 29.30 3.58
CA VAL A 466 4.13 28.74 4.25
C VAL A 466 4.11 27.21 4.13
N PRO A 467 3.43 26.48 5.02
CA PRO A 467 3.25 25.03 4.87
C PRO A 467 2.67 24.62 3.50
N ALA A 468 3.04 23.45 3.00
CA ALA A 468 2.45 22.89 1.79
C ALA A 468 0.95 22.54 1.99
N GLU A 469 0.23 22.36 0.88
CA GLU A 469 -1.20 22.05 0.81
C GLU A 469 -1.58 20.86 1.71
N ALA A 470 -0.70 19.85 1.81
CA ALA A 470 -0.91 18.66 2.63
C ALA A 470 -1.12 18.99 4.13
N PHE A 471 -0.46 20.04 4.65
CA PHE A 471 -0.63 20.48 6.03
C PHE A 471 -2.03 21.08 6.23
N TYR A 472 -2.43 22.04 5.39
CA TYR A 472 -3.73 22.69 5.50
C TYR A 472 -4.88 21.72 5.25
N HIS A 473 -4.72 20.80 4.29
CA HIS A 473 -5.65 19.71 4.03
C HIS A 473 -5.91 18.90 5.29
N PHE A 474 -4.84 18.43 5.93
CA PHE A 474 -4.96 17.67 7.17
C PHE A 474 -5.64 18.49 8.27
N GLU A 475 -5.22 19.73 8.50
CA GLU A 475 -5.73 20.56 9.59
C GLU A 475 -7.21 20.93 9.40
N LEU A 476 -7.65 21.26 8.19
CA LEU A 476 -9.07 21.47 7.86
C LEU A 476 -9.87 20.18 8.10
N VAL A 477 -9.43 19.04 7.55
CA VAL A 477 -10.15 17.76 7.76
C VAL A 477 -10.21 17.39 9.24
N ALA A 478 -9.12 17.60 9.99
CA ALA A 478 -9.05 17.34 11.42
C ALA A 478 -10.04 18.17 12.22
N THR A 479 -10.03 19.48 11.98
CA THR A 479 -10.85 20.43 12.75
C THR A 479 -12.33 20.31 12.38
N ILE A 480 -12.67 20.17 11.10
CA ILE A 480 -14.06 19.91 10.66
C ILE A 480 -14.58 18.60 11.27
N LYS A 481 -13.79 17.52 11.26
CA LYS A 481 -14.24 16.24 11.84
C LYS A 481 -14.39 16.27 13.36
N ASN A 482 -13.51 16.97 14.06
CA ASN A 482 -13.64 17.15 15.51
C ASN A 482 -14.84 18.04 15.88
N TRP A 483 -15.33 18.87 14.95
CA TRP A 483 -16.60 19.60 15.10
C TRP A 483 -17.83 18.68 15.04
N GLU A 484 -17.66 17.42 14.61
CA GLU A 484 -18.73 16.40 14.48
C GLU A 484 -20.03 16.92 13.83
N PRO A 485 -19.95 17.62 12.67
CA PRO A 485 -21.13 18.16 12.04
C PRO A 485 -22.00 17.03 11.48
N ASN A 486 -23.30 17.27 11.38
CA ASN A 486 -24.21 16.41 10.64
C ASN A 486 -24.06 16.63 9.11
N VAL A 487 -22.83 16.47 8.61
CA VAL A 487 -22.40 16.69 7.23
C VAL A 487 -21.49 15.54 6.85
N LYS A 488 -21.65 15.02 5.62
CA LYS A 488 -20.76 13.98 5.12
C LYS A 488 -19.47 14.62 4.62
N ILE A 489 -18.34 14.23 5.22
CA ILE A 489 -17.01 14.80 4.94
C ILE A 489 -16.18 13.78 4.16
N ASN A 490 -15.88 14.09 2.90
CA ASN A 490 -15.01 13.28 2.06
C ASN A 490 -13.69 14.03 1.82
N PRO A 491 -12.59 13.66 2.50
CA PRO A 491 -11.31 14.38 2.45
C PRO A 491 -10.49 14.05 1.19
N ASN A 492 -11.10 13.43 0.19
CA ASN A 492 -10.52 13.24 -1.14
C ASN A 492 -11.61 12.71 -2.07
N VAL A 493 -11.92 13.44 -3.15
CA VAL A 493 -12.85 12.96 -4.19
C VAL A 493 -12.19 13.16 -5.54
N ARG A 494 -12.06 12.08 -6.32
CA ARG A 494 -11.62 12.20 -7.71
C ARG A 494 -12.75 12.80 -8.54
N SER A 495 -12.45 13.86 -9.28
CA SER A 495 -13.29 14.36 -10.38
C SER A 495 -13.04 13.49 -11.60
N GLY A 496 -14.06 12.85 -12.17
CA GLY A 496 -13.91 11.81 -13.21
C GLY A 496 -13.21 12.20 -14.53
N LEU A 497 -12.76 13.45 -14.70
CA LEU A 497 -12.28 13.99 -15.98
C LEU A 497 -10.81 13.67 -16.29
N ASN A 498 -9.92 13.63 -15.30
CA ASN A 498 -8.50 13.33 -15.47
C ASN A 498 -7.98 12.47 -14.31
N THR A 499 -6.99 11.61 -14.55
CA THR A 499 -6.43 10.72 -13.50
C THR A 499 -5.73 11.49 -12.38
N LYS A 500 -5.33 12.74 -12.66
CA LYS A 500 -4.62 13.64 -11.74
C LYS A 500 -5.54 14.62 -10.99
N ASP A 501 -6.73 14.93 -11.51
CA ASP A 501 -7.61 15.94 -10.90
C ASP A 501 -8.37 15.37 -9.69
N ARG A 502 -8.21 16.01 -8.53
CA ARG A 502 -8.87 15.60 -7.28
C ARG A 502 -9.32 16.82 -6.50
N ALA A 503 -10.58 16.82 -6.11
CA ALA A 503 -11.08 17.73 -5.11
C ALA A 503 -10.51 17.34 -3.73
N ASP A 504 -9.89 18.31 -3.07
CA ASP A 504 -9.23 18.13 -1.79
C ASP A 504 -10.21 17.74 -0.67
N ILE A 505 -11.31 18.49 -0.51
CA ILE A 505 -12.35 18.20 0.49
C ILE A 505 -13.72 18.42 -0.14
N VAL A 506 -14.61 17.44 0.00
CA VAL A 506 -16.03 17.56 -0.39
C VAL A 506 -16.90 17.40 0.84
N LEU A 507 -17.68 18.44 1.14
CA LEU A 507 -18.71 18.45 2.16
C LEU A 507 -20.07 18.24 1.51
N GLU A 508 -20.87 17.32 2.02
CA GLU A 508 -22.18 17.00 1.47
C GLU A 508 -23.26 17.12 2.55
N PHE A 509 -24.26 17.97 2.27
CA PHE A 509 -25.39 18.24 3.16
C PHE A 509 -26.66 18.48 2.34
N ASN A 510 -27.75 17.76 2.64
CA ASN A 510 -29.03 17.85 1.90
C ASN A 510 -28.84 17.76 0.37
N GLU A 511 -28.09 16.75 -0.09
CA GLU A 511 -27.75 16.50 -1.51
C GLU A 511 -26.90 17.57 -2.20
N LYS A 512 -26.62 18.70 -1.53
CA LYS A 512 -25.70 19.72 -2.00
C LYS A 512 -24.26 19.35 -1.66
N LYS A 513 -23.35 19.66 -2.57
CA LYS A 513 -21.92 19.38 -2.43
C LYS A 513 -21.12 20.66 -2.50
N PHE A 514 -20.21 20.83 -1.54
CA PHE A 514 -19.31 21.98 -1.43
C PHE A 514 -17.89 21.46 -1.54
N VAL A 515 -17.16 21.91 -2.55
CA VAL A 515 -15.77 21.52 -2.79
C VAL A 515 -14.85 22.60 -2.22
N LEU A 516 -13.85 22.21 -1.44
CA LEU A 516 -12.74 23.07 -1.06
C LEU A 516 -11.50 22.55 -1.80
N GLU A 517 -10.88 23.40 -2.61
CA GLU A 517 -9.57 23.19 -3.24
C GLU A 517 -8.55 24.04 -2.47
N ILE A 518 -7.47 23.43 -2.00
CA ILE A 518 -6.49 24.09 -1.16
C ILE A 518 -5.28 24.48 -2.00
N VAL A 519 -4.82 25.72 -1.85
CA VAL A 519 -3.67 26.26 -2.56
C VAL A 519 -2.72 26.89 -1.55
N ALA A 520 -1.44 26.52 -1.59
CA ALA A 520 -0.43 27.09 -0.71
C ALA A 520 0.54 27.95 -1.52
N HIS A 521 0.71 29.19 -1.07
CA HIS A 521 1.61 30.25 -1.54
C HIS A 521 2.24 30.00 -2.92
N THR A 522 1.51 30.44 -3.94
CA THR A 522 1.87 30.29 -5.36
C THR A 522 1.70 31.62 -6.13
N THR A 523 2.03 31.63 -7.42
CA THR A 523 1.91 32.82 -8.26
C THR A 523 0.43 33.20 -8.48
N LEU A 524 0.16 34.46 -8.86
CA LEU A 524 -1.21 34.89 -9.18
C LEU A 524 -1.79 34.08 -10.35
N LYS A 525 -0.98 33.78 -11.37
CA LYS A 525 -1.33 32.96 -12.53
C LYS A 525 -1.73 31.54 -12.11
N ASP A 526 -1.02 30.95 -11.16
CA ASP A 526 -1.36 29.63 -10.63
C ASP A 526 -2.66 29.64 -9.84
N VAL A 527 -2.90 30.66 -9.02
CA VAL A 527 -4.18 30.85 -8.34
C VAL A 527 -5.32 30.95 -9.37
N GLU A 528 -5.16 31.70 -10.45
CA GLU A 528 -6.13 31.75 -11.55
C GLU A 528 -6.36 30.38 -12.21
N ASN A 529 -5.29 29.60 -12.41
CA ASN A 529 -5.39 28.24 -12.95
C ASN A 529 -6.18 27.32 -12.02
N HIS A 530 -6.02 27.45 -10.70
CA HIS A 530 -6.85 26.73 -9.71
C HIS A 530 -8.31 27.18 -9.75
N ILE A 531 -8.58 28.48 -9.88
CA ILE A 531 -9.94 29.03 -10.01
C ILE A 531 -10.63 28.49 -11.28
N LYS A 532 -9.94 28.55 -12.43
CA LYS A 532 -10.42 27.97 -13.70
C LYS A 532 -10.70 26.48 -13.56
N ARG A 533 -9.79 25.72 -12.93
CA ARG A 533 -9.98 24.29 -12.64
C ARG A 533 -11.18 24.02 -11.73
N GLY A 534 -11.51 24.93 -10.81
CA GLY A 534 -12.69 24.85 -9.95
C GLY A 534 -14.00 24.69 -10.74
N THR A 535 -14.13 25.31 -11.91
CA THR A 535 -15.32 25.12 -12.77
C THR A 535 -15.49 23.68 -13.26
N ARG A 536 -14.36 22.97 -13.48
CA ARG A 536 -14.37 21.56 -13.87
C ARG A 536 -14.86 20.68 -12.73
N TYR A 537 -14.52 21.00 -11.49
CA TYR A 537 -15.04 20.29 -10.32
C TYR A 537 -16.54 20.50 -10.14
N LYS A 538 -17.03 21.73 -10.38
CA LYS A 538 -18.47 22.04 -10.35
C LYS A 538 -19.26 21.07 -11.23
N THR A 539 -18.77 20.84 -12.45
CA THR A 539 -19.42 19.94 -13.42
C THR A 539 -19.20 18.46 -13.09
N SER A 540 -17.97 18.04 -12.83
CA SER A 540 -17.62 16.61 -12.70
C SER A 540 -18.06 15.96 -11.40
N ILE A 541 -18.15 16.73 -10.32
CA ILE A 541 -18.58 16.24 -8.99
C ILE A 541 -20.06 16.60 -8.75
N ASP A 542 -20.68 17.36 -9.67
CA ASP A 542 -22.00 17.96 -9.48
C ASP A 542 -22.02 18.76 -8.16
N ALA A 543 -21.08 19.72 -8.07
CA ALA A 543 -20.91 20.56 -6.90
C ALA A 543 -21.81 21.80 -6.98
N THR A 544 -22.43 22.14 -5.86
CA THR A 544 -23.23 23.36 -5.71
C THR A 544 -22.32 24.58 -5.71
N GLU A 545 -21.22 24.51 -4.96
CA GLU A 545 -20.21 25.56 -4.88
C GLU A 545 -18.81 24.94 -4.83
N VAL A 546 -17.84 25.62 -5.42
CA VAL A 546 -16.43 25.31 -5.31
C VAL A 546 -15.73 26.50 -4.66
N TRP A 547 -14.82 26.22 -3.74
CA TRP A 547 -14.11 27.24 -2.98
C TRP A 547 -12.60 27.01 -3.09
N ILE A 548 -11.90 27.99 -3.66
CA ILE A 548 -10.43 28.02 -3.64
C ILE A 548 -9.98 28.64 -2.32
N VAL A 549 -9.31 27.86 -1.48
CA VAL A 549 -8.78 28.27 -0.18
C VAL A 549 -7.28 28.48 -0.32
N HIS A 550 -6.88 29.73 -0.54
CA HIS A 550 -5.50 30.11 -0.81
C HIS A 550 -4.81 30.63 0.46
N TYR A 551 -3.87 29.85 1.01
CA TYR A 551 -3.01 30.26 2.12
C TYR A 551 -1.72 30.92 1.59
N THR A 552 -1.34 32.09 2.10
CA THR A 552 -0.21 32.88 1.55
C THR A 552 0.52 33.68 2.64
N ALA A 553 1.80 33.98 2.40
CA ALA A 553 2.56 34.93 3.21
C ALA A 553 2.55 36.36 2.66
N GLY A 554 2.00 36.58 1.47
CA GLY A 554 1.84 37.91 0.86
C GLY A 554 0.50 38.55 1.22
N LYS A 555 0.49 39.66 1.97
CA LYS A 555 -0.75 40.44 2.22
C LYS A 555 -1.28 41.03 0.92
N GLN A 556 -2.59 41.06 0.77
CA GLN A 556 -3.22 41.84 -0.29
C GLN A 556 -2.98 43.33 -0.04
N THR A 557 -2.59 44.07 -1.08
CA THR A 557 -2.38 45.52 -0.99
C THR A 557 -3.18 46.24 -2.07
N LYS A 558 -3.17 47.58 -2.05
CA LYS A 558 -3.79 48.36 -3.13
C LYS A 558 -3.15 48.10 -4.51
N GLN A 559 -1.89 47.67 -4.54
CA GLN A 559 -1.08 47.46 -5.76
C GLN A 559 -1.00 45.98 -6.16
N SER A 560 -1.25 45.05 -5.24
CA SER A 560 -1.25 43.61 -5.49
C SER A 560 -2.56 43.01 -5.02
N LYS A 561 -3.54 42.89 -5.94
CA LYS A 561 -4.82 42.22 -5.68
C LYS A 561 -4.74 40.78 -6.16
N TYR A 562 -5.19 39.86 -5.32
CA TYR A 562 -5.33 38.47 -5.72
C TYR A 562 -6.52 38.27 -6.66
N PRO A 563 -6.52 37.19 -7.47
CA PRO A 563 -7.62 36.87 -8.39
C PRO A 563 -8.96 36.72 -7.67
N SER A 564 -10.04 37.21 -8.28
CA SER A 564 -11.38 37.16 -7.69
C SER A 564 -12.14 35.87 -8.02
N SER A 565 -13.36 35.74 -7.50
CA SER A 565 -14.28 34.66 -7.83
C SER A 565 -14.76 34.71 -9.29
N ILE A 566 -15.24 33.56 -9.75
CA ILE A 566 -15.93 33.37 -11.04
C ILE A 566 -17.28 32.68 -10.76
N PRO A 567 -18.17 32.54 -11.77
CA PRO A 567 -19.46 31.89 -11.58
C PRO A 567 -19.36 30.50 -10.96
N GLY A 568 -19.99 30.31 -9.80
CA GLY A 568 -19.96 29.06 -9.03
C GLY A 568 -18.65 28.71 -8.32
N VAL A 569 -17.61 29.55 -8.43
CA VAL A 569 -16.33 29.34 -7.74
C VAL A 569 -15.99 30.54 -6.87
N GLY A 570 -16.08 30.37 -5.55
CA GLY A 570 -15.65 31.35 -4.55
C GLY A 570 -14.16 31.23 -4.25
N VAL A 571 -13.58 32.29 -3.71
CA VAL A 571 -12.15 32.36 -3.37
C VAL A 571 -11.97 32.98 -1.99
N ILE A 572 -11.17 32.33 -1.15
CA ILE A 572 -10.77 32.83 0.16
C ILE A 572 -9.25 32.94 0.18
N HIS A 573 -8.71 34.15 0.22
CA HIS A 573 -7.29 34.39 0.46
C HIS A 573 -7.05 34.58 1.95
N ILE A 574 -6.11 33.81 2.46
CA ILE A 574 -5.75 33.73 3.87
C ILE A 574 -4.29 34.08 3.98
N TRP A 575 -4.02 35.31 4.40
CA TRP A 575 -2.68 35.66 4.82
C TRP A 575 -2.46 35.18 6.25
N HIS A 576 -1.27 34.65 6.54
CA HIS A 576 -0.82 34.47 7.90
C HIS A 576 0.67 34.81 8.04
N ASN A 577 1.09 35.17 9.25
CA ASN A 577 2.52 35.35 9.54
C ASN A 577 3.24 33.99 9.70
N SER A 578 4.58 34.01 9.71
CA SER A 578 5.41 32.79 9.85
C SER A 578 5.22 32.05 11.18
N LYS A 579 4.69 32.73 12.21
CA LYS A 579 4.37 32.15 13.53
C LYS A 579 2.96 31.55 13.61
N PHE A 580 2.15 31.69 12.55
CA PHE A 580 0.79 31.19 12.46
C PHE A 580 -0.11 31.64 13.62
N ASN A 581 -0.01 32.92 13.99
CA ASN A 581 -0.80 33.50 15.09
C ASN A 581 -1.43 34.86 14.76
N ASP A 582 -1.21 35.36 13.55
CA ASP A 582 -1.85 36.56 13.01
C ASP A 582 -2.33 36.26 11.58
N PHE A 583 -3.53 36.73 11.24
CA PHE A 583 -4.26 36.32 10.04
C PHE A 583 -5.02 37.49 9.41
N ASP A 584 -5.11 37.50 8.09
CA ASP A 584 -6.01 38.37 7.33
C ASP A 584 -6.79 37.54 6.30
N PHE A 585 -8.08 37.83 6.17
CA PHE A 585 -9.01 37.03 5.37
C PHE A 585 -9.71 37.90 4.35
N VAL A 586 -9.51 37.62 3.07
CA VAL A 586 -10.23 38.25 1.96
C VAL A 586 -11.09 37.20 1.28
N CYS A 587 -12.39 37.43 1.21
CA CYS A 587 -13.36 36.50 0.64
C CYS A 587 -14.05 37.12 -0.57
N TYR A 588 -13.96 36.44 -1.70
CA TYR A 588 -14.73 36.68 -2.91
C TYR A 588 -15.79 35.59 -3.03
N GLN A 589 -17.05 35.95 -2.83
CA GLN A 589 -18.18 35.01 -2.90
C GLN A 589 -18.33 34.44 -4.32
N PRO A 590 -18.76 33.17 -4.49
CA PRO A 590 -19.07 32.62 -5.80
C PRO A 590 -20.06 33.53 -6.53
N LEU A 591 -19.74 33.92 -7.76
CA LEU A 591 -20.66 34.74 -8.56
C LEU A 591 -21.87 33.90 -8.98
N SER A 592 -23.02 34.55 -9.18
CA SER A 592 -24.21 33.85 -9.63
C SER A 592 -24.04 33.43 -11.09
N ASP A 593 -24.66 32.32 -11.50
CA ASP A 593 -24.63 31.89 -12.91
C ASP A 593 -25.28 32.94 -13.85
N LYS A 594 -26.06 33.90 -13.32
CA LYS A 594 -26.62 35.03 -14.08
C LYS A 594 -25.59 36.12 -14.40
N ASP A 595 -24.49 36.20 -13.65
CA ASP A 595 -23.44 37.17 -13.88
C ASP A 595 -22.56 36.81 -15.10
N GLN A 596 -22.67 35.57 -15.63
CA GLN A 596 -22.14 35.21 -16.96
C GLN A 596 -22.83 35.99 -18.08
N ILE A 597 -24.11 36.31 -17.94
CA ILE A 597 -24.92 36.92 -19.00
C ILE A 597 -24.62 38.42 -19.13
N MET A 598 -24.09 39.06 -18.08
CA MET A 598 -23.72 40.49 -18.10
C MET A 598 -22.29 40.75 -18.61
N THR A 599 -21.47 39.72 -18.81
CA THR A 599 -20.11 39.85 -19.39
C THR A 599 -20.06 39.51 -20.88
N VAL A 600 -21.15 39.04 -21.48
CA VAL A 600 -21.28 38.91 -22.94
C VAL A 600 -21.95 40.16 -23.49
N GLY A 601 -21.21 41.26 -23.50
CA GLY A 601 -21.67 42.54 -24.04
C GLY A 601 -20.51 43.53 -24.12
N SER A 602 -20.18 43.90 -25.36
CA SER A 602 -19.07 44.74 -25.82
C SER A 602 -17.67 44.18 -25.56
N ASP A 603 -17.20 43.31 -26.45
CA ASP A 603 -16.17 43.68 -27.44
C ASP A 603 -16.18 42.60 -28.53
N GLU A 604 -16.61 42.98 -29.75
CA GLU A 604 -16.36 42.20 -30.96
C GLU A 604 -14.89 42.44 -31.32
N GLU A 605 -14.02 41.50 -31.00
CA GLU A 605 -12.73 41.35 -31.69
C GLU A 605 -12.69 40.00 -32.39
N GLU A 606 -12.22 40.05 -33.63
CA GLU A 606 -12.33 39.03 -34.67
C GLU A 606 -11.77 37.67 -34.26
N TYR A 607 -12.50 36.62 -34.63
CA TYR A 607 -11.98 35.25 -34.67
C TYR A 607 -10.99 35.14 -35.85
N GLU A 608 -9.70 35.20 -35.58
CA GLU A 608 -8.71 34.56 -36.45
C GLU A 608 -8.56 33.08 -36.04
N GLU A 609 -8.86 32.19 -36.99
CA GLU A 609 -8.54 30.77 -36.91
C GLU A 609 -7.02 30.59 -37.01
N ASP A 610 -6.33 30.55 -35.89
CA ASP A 610 -4.94 30.06 -35.86
C ASP A 610 -4.92 28.55 -35.62
N THR A 611 -4.53 27.85 -36.67
CA THR A 611 -4.09 26.46 -36.68
C THR A 611 -2.94 26.25 -35.69
N PHE A 612 -3.18 25.46 -34.64
CA PHE A 612 -2.11 24.89 -33.82
C PHE A 612 -1.38 23.81 -34.63
N GLU A 613 -0.27 24.20 -35.27
CA GLU A 613 0.85 23.29 -35.51
C GLU A 613 1.67 23.19 -34.21
N GLU A 614 2.00 21.96 -33.82
CA GLU A 614 2.90 21.66 -32.71
C GLU A 614 4.32 22.11 -33.08
N GLU A 615 4.75 23.29 -32.62
CA GLU A 615 6.18 23.56 -32.42
C GLU A 615 6.53 23.16 -30.98
N MET A 616 7.38 22.13 -30.88
CA MET A 616 8.05 21.76 -29.64
C MET A 616 9.02 22.89 -29.28
N ASN A 617 8.88 23.43 -28.07
CA ASN A 617 9.93 24.26 -27.48
C ASN A 617 11.06 23.33 -27.03
N GLU A 618 12.20 23.42 -27.71
CA GLU A 618 13.49 22.81 -27.31
C GLU A 618 14.14 23.58 -26.13
N ASP A 619 13.54 24.70 -25.68
CA ASP A 619 14.09 25.58 -24.64
C ASP A 619 13.87 25.09 -23.18
N GLU A 620 13.05 24.03 -22.95
CA GLU A 620 12.86 23.44 -21.61
C GLU A 620 13.87 22.32 -21.28
N GLU A 621 14.68 21.87 -22.25
CA GLU A 621 15.79 20.93 -22.00
C GLU A 621 17.12 21.65 -21.74
N GLU A 622 17.35 22.85 -22.31
CA GLU A 622 18.59 23.63 -22.06
C GLU A 622 18.63 24.28 -20.65
N GLU A 623 17.49 24.68 -20.07
CA GLU A 623 17.46 25.23 -18.68
C GLU A 623 17.68 24.15 -17.59
N ILE A 624 17.54 22.86 -17.90
CA ILE A 624 17.83 21.77 -16.95
C ILE A 624 19.32 21.40 -16.97
N ASP A 625 19.95 21.48 -18.14
CA ASP A 625 21.38 21.17 -18.29
C ASP A 625 22.27 22.31 -17.73
N GLU A 626 21.85 23.59 -17.81
CA GLU A 626 22.60 24.71 -17.18
C GLU A 626 22.53 24.70 -15.64
N ASP A 627 21.39 24.27 -15.05
CA ASP A 627 21.26 24.14 -13.59
C ASP A 627 22.04 22.91 -13.04
N GLU A 628 22.24 21.84 -13.83
CA GLU A 628 23.09 20.69 -13.46
C GLU A 628 24.59 21.01 -13.63
N GLU A 629 24.99 21.83 -14.61
CA GLU A 629 26.38 22.30 -14.76
C GLU A 629 26.80 23.32 -13.68
N GLU A 630 25.90 24.22 -13.24
CA GLU A 630 26.19 25.13 -12.11
C GLU A 630 26.27 24.39 -10.75
N GLU A 631 25.50 23.30 -10.54
CA GLU A 631 25.61 22.46 -9.33
C GLU A 631 26.91 21.61 -9.32
N GLU A 632 27.43 21.17 -10.48
CA GLU A 632 28.72 20.46 -10.56
C GLU A 632 29.93 21.42 -10.38
N GLU A 633 29.87 22.67 -10.86
CA GLU A 633 30.94 23.67 -10.64
C GLU A 633 30.99 24.16 -9.17
N GLU A 634 29.85 24.30 -8.47
CA GLU A 634 29.85 24.64 -7.03
C GLU A 634 30.34 23.48 -6.14
N GLU A 635 30.07 22.21 -6.50
CA GLU A 635 30.62 21.05 -5.77
C GLU A 635 32.14 20.86 -6.00
N GLU A 636 32.67 21.18 -7.19
CA GLU A 636 34.12 21.14 -7.43
C GLU A 636 34.88 22.29 -6.72
N GLU A 637 34.30 23.49 -6.60
CA GLU A 637 34.92 24.59 -5.84
C GLU A 637 34.92 24.33 -4.31
N GLU A 638 33.88 23.69 -3.75
CA GLU A 638 33.86 23.30 -2.33
C GLU A 638 34.85 22.14 -2.01
N GLU A 639 35.06 21.19 -2.94
CA GLU A 639 36.07 20.13 -2.77
C GLU A 639 37.52 20.65 -2.92
N GLU A 640 37.77 21.66 -3.76
CA GLU A 640 39.09 22.31 -3.85
C GLU A 640 39.40 23.14 -2.59
N GLU A 641 38.43 23.87 -2.02
CA GLU A 641 38.62 24.61 -0.76
C GLU A 641 38.84 23.71 0.47
N GLU A 642 38.23 22.53 0.56
CA GLU A 642 38.51 21.56 1.64
C GLU A 642 39.86 20.83 1.47
N SER A 643 40.42 20.80 0.26
CA SER A 643 41.71 20.15 -0.02
C SER A 643 42.93 21.03 0.33
N ASP A 644 42.75 22.35 0.40
CA ASP A 644 43.78 23.33 0.77
C ASP A 644 43.88 23.59 2.28
N GLU A 645 42.99 23.02 3.10
CA GLU A 645 42.99 23.12 4.57
C GLU A 645 43.46 21.85 5.32
N TYR A 646 44.19 20.94 4.67
CA TYR A 646 44.82 19.74 5.29
C TYR A 646 46.36 19.64 5.20
#